data_AF-K9PMG0-F1
#
_entry.id   AF-K9PMG0-F1
#
_cell.length_a   1.000
_cell.length_b   1.000
_cell.length_c   1.000
_cell.angle_alpha   90.00
_cell.angle_beta   90.00
_cell.angle_gamma   90.00
#
_symmetry.space_group_name_H-M   'P 1'
#
loop_
_entity.id
_entity.type
_entity.pdbx_description
1 polymer ?
#
loop_
_entity_poly.entity_id
_entity_poly.type
_entity_poly.pdbx_seq_one_letter_code
_entity_poly.pdbx_strand_id
1 'polypeptide(L)'
;MTNLQIQLSWDEPATGERREPRLNVPIAFGREFARLPEEIRGERVSRMLLNSNEVSRYHALIDWEQNQLVVIDQGAVNGVFVNGQRQMHSVLASGDTVQIGPYVMMVTFVTNAPTRAVTSPPSRIQFNPNTNLPDPSLRPARPVTPLGSNFPPPAFQAENVVVQALYATGLPVDEYDYLAIGAGLGSFVWADLLRISGVRADKILALGLEEQPYARYKRLCLSSQIPLYERLRSNSDSCPDNIWGWPSYALREAWHDFSKGQLNTAFKYLWQVFGEPTYAETYTPRAGNVFDSIDREAKRIGWNQIYRYGRVRAIRKTGDGRYCVAYSRGPGNYAFVVARYLHLATGYPAIQFLPDLQAYREKYQDFKSVVNAYEAHDHVYEQLERQGGTVLIRGRGIVASRVVQRIYEARKKNRNITVLHLMRSPKPHGNKFQKAKRTVKNHYEFQPFNWPKACWGGELRVMLEKASPDERKSLLADWGGTTTADRYDWQLITEQGISEGWYQITFGEVLGVEQDSQNRTITQIQEKGFGKMTLSADFIIDATGLDAKVEASPLLDDLVKHYRLPLNHLGRLVVANNFELVEMRSGKGQVYAAGAITLGGPYAAVDSFLGLQYAALVAVDGLAAAHAPGLHRLNVLSSFGQWWKWVLNQSPS
;
A
#
# COMPACT_ATOMS: atom_id res chain seq x y z
N MET A 1 12.47 -30.27 33.74
CA MET A 1 11.36 -29.87 32.85
C MET A 1 11.99 -29.24 31.62
N THR A 2 11.69 -29.75 30.43
CA THR A 2 12.26 -29.26 29.17
C THR A 2 11.86 -27.80 28.96
N ASN A 3 12.83 -26.90 28.79
CA ASN A 3 12.64 -25.52 28.34
C ASN A 3 12.02 -25.52 26.93
N LEU A 4 10.71 -25.80 26.84
CA LEU A 4 9.95 -25.73 25.60
C LEU A 4 9.67 -24.25 25.35
N GLN A 5 10.28 -23.71 24.28
CA GLN A 5 9.97 -22.36 23.84
C GLN A 5 8.75 -22.38 22.94
N ILE A 6 7.96 -21.32 23.03
CA ILE A 6 6.85 -21.10 22.12
C ILE A 6 7.30 -20.09 21.08
N GLN A 7 7.19 -20.45 19.81
CA GLN A 7 7.23 -19.47 18.73
C GLN A 7 5.81 -19.03 18.43
N LEU A 8 5.56 -17.73 18.60
CA LEU A 8 4.33 -17.09 18.13
C LEU A 8 4.59 -16.52 16.75
N SER A 9 3.60 -16.59 15.86
CA SER A 9 3.76 -16.08 14.51
C SER A 9 2.51 -15.39 13.98
N TRP A 10 2.61 -14.12 13.59
CA TRP A 10 1.50 -13.33 13.04
C TRP A 10 1.96 -12.25 12.07
N ASP A 11 1.03 -11.71 11.29
CA ASP A 11 1.23 -10.48 10.52
C ASP A 11 0.69 -9.30 11.33
N GLU A 12 1.51 -8.29 11.55
CA GLU A 12 1.13 -7.10 12.29
C GLU A 12 -0.06 -6.40 11.60
N PRO A 13 -1.23 -6.23 12.25
CA PRO A 13 -2.45 -5.77 11.58
C PRO A 13 -2.33 -4.44 10.83
N ALA A 14 -1.48 -3.54 11.32
CA ALA A 14 -1.24 -2.24 10.69
C ALA A 14 -0.32 -2.31 9.46
N THR A 15 0.59 -3.29 9.41
CA THR A 15 1.76 -3.26 8.50
C THR A 15 1.82 -4.48 7.57
N GLY A 16 1.16 -5.58 7.91
CA GLY A 16 1.36 -6.87 7.24
C GLY A 16 2.74 -7.50 7.46
N GLU A 17 3.64 -6.85 8.23
CA GLU A 17 4.97 -7.37 8.55
C GLU A 17 4.86 -8.60 9.45
N ARG A 18 5.65 -9.62 9.12
CA ARG A 18 5.71 -10.87 9.86
C ARG A 18 6.43 -10.68 11.19
N ARG A 19 5.86 -11.20 12.27
CA ARG A 19 6.42 -11.20 13.62
C ARG A 19 6.51 -12.64 14.12
N GLU A 20 7.71 -13.06 14.53
CA GLU A 20 8.03 -14.44 14.93
C GLU A 20 8.82 -14.57 16.25
N PRO A 21 8.38 -13.97 17.37
CA PRO A 21 9.11 -14.08 18.62
C PRO A 21 9.09 -15.51 19.18
N ARG A 22 10.26 -15.94 19.68
CA ARG A 22 10.41 -17.14 20.52
C ARG A 22 10.44 -16.71 21.97
N LEU A 23 9.51 -17.24 22.76
CA LEU A 23 9.23 -16.80 24.12
C LEU A 23 9.23 -17.98 25.07
N ASN A 24 9.72 -17.73 26.28
CA ASN A 24 9.56 -18.66 27.39
C ASN A 24 8.20 -18.42 28.06
N VAL A 25 7.56 -19.50 28.46
CA VAL A 25 6.34 -19.48 29.29
C VAL A 25 6.76 -19.19 30.74
N PRO A 26 6.00 -18.38 31.51
CA PRO A 26 4.72 -17.75 31.20
C PRO A 26 4.80 -16.55 30.24
N ILE A 27 3.78 -16.38 29.38
CA ILE A 27 3.67 -15.27 28.40
C ILE A 27 2.41 -14.45 28.70
N ALA A 28 2.58 -13.18 29.06
CA ALA A 28 1.47 -12.26 29.30
C ALA A 28 1.25 -11.33 28.11
N PHE A 29 0.00 -11.19 27.68
CA PHE A 29 -0.40 -10.31 26.57
C PHE A 29 -1.22 -9.14 27.08
N GLY A 30 -0.99 -7.96 26.51
CA GLY A 30 -1.84 -6.81 26.75
C GLY A 30 -1.36 -5.56 26.02
N ARG A 31 -2.10 -4.46 26.15
CA ARG A 31 -1.76 -3.18 25.52
C ARG A 31 -0.93 -2.23 26.41
N GLU A 32 -0.82 -2.50 27.71
CA GLU A 32 -0.08 -1.64 28.66
C GLU A 32 1.00 -2.45 29.38
N PHE A 33 2.28 -2.16 29.10
CA PHE A 33 3.41 -2.96 29.59
C PHE A 33 3.47 -3.01 31.11
N ALA A 34 3.21 -1.86 31.76
CA ALA A 34 3.22 -1.72 33.22
C ALA A 34 2.12 -2.54 33.93
N ARG A 35 1.13 -3.05 33.19
CA ARG A 35 0.04 -3.88 33.73
C ARG A 35 0.30 -5.37 33.53
N LEU A 36 1.32 -5.73 32.76
CA LEU A 36 1.72 -7.12 32.57
C LEU A 36 2.61 -7.55 33.74
N PRO A 37 2.33 -8.70 34.38
CA PRO A 37 3.13 -9.18 35.51
C PRO A 37 4.58 -9.38 35.07
N GLU A 38 5.52 -9.03 35.95
CA GLU A 38 6.95 -9.26 35.70
C GLU A 38 7.33 -10.71 35.98
N GLU A 39 6.66 -11.30 36.96
CA GLU A 39 6.91 -12.63 37.49
C GLU A 39 5.59 -13.31 37.85
N ILE A 40 5.50 -14.61 37.57
CA ILE A 40 4.41 -15.48 38.00
C ILE A 40 5.07 -16.72 38.61
N ARG A 41 4.74 -17.03 39.87
CA ARG A 41 5.22 -18.23 40.58
C ARG A 41 6.75 -18.38 40.61
N GLY A 42 7.51 -17.29 40.77
CA GLY A 42 8.99 -17.39 40.75
C GLY A 42 9.61 -17.24 39.35
N GLU A 43 8.79 -17.32 38.29
CA GLU A 43 9.26 -17.37 36.91
C GLU A 43 9.04 -16.04 36.20
N ARG A 44 10.08 -15.57 35.49
CA ARG A 44 10.02 -14.34 34.70
C ARG A 44 9.03 -14.47 33.55
N VAL A 45 8.13 -13.51 33.43
CA VAL A 45 7.10 -13.48 32.40
C VAL A 45 7.64 -12.83 31.11
N SER A 46 7.40 -13.49 29.97
CA SER A 46 7.52 -12.88 28.65
C SER A 46 6.35 -11.92 28.41
N ARG A 47 6.62 -10.61 28.44
CA ARG A 47 5.60 -9.56 28.32
C ARG A 47 5.43 -9.11 26.87
N MET A 48 4.30 -9.44 26.26
CA MET A 48 3.97 -9.15 24.86
C MET A 48 2.97 -8.01 24.73
N LEU A 49 3.45 -6.89 24.16
CA LEU A 49 2.61 -5.74 23.85
C LEU A 49 1.88 -5.89 22.52
N LEU A 50 0.55 -5.81 22.56
CA LEU A 50 -0.32 -5.77 21.39
C LEU A 50 -1.02 -4.42 21.35
N ASN A 51 -0.69 -3.60 20.34
CA ASN A 51 -1.13 -2.21 20.22
C ASN A 51 -2.48 -2.13 19.51
N SER A 52 -3.55 -2.23 20.29
CA SER A 52 -4.93 -2.18 19.78
C SER A 52 -5.86 -1.82 20.94
N ASN A 53 -6.92 -1.05 20.65
CA ASN A 53 -7.94 -0.76 21.66
C ASN A 53 -8.86 -1.95 21.92
N GLU A 54 -8.84 -2.98 21.07
CA GLU A 54 -9.52 -4.24 21.33
C GLU A 54 -8.79 -5.11 22.36
N VAL A 55 -7.54 -4.79 22.67
CA VAL A 55 -6.73 -5.54 23.64
C VAL A 55 -6.84 -4.89 25.02
N SER A 56 -6.95 -5.72 26.05
CA SER A 56 -7.05 -5.27 27.44
C SER A 56 -5.67 -4.91 27.94
N ARG A 57 -5.59 -4.11 29.01
CA ARG A 57 -4.31 -3.72 29.63
C ARG A 57 -3.46 -4.94 29.99
N TYR A 58 -4.11 -5.94 30.58
CA TYR A 58 -3.67 -7.32 30.68
C TYR A 58 -4.82 -8.18 30.17
N HIS A 59 -4.60 -8.93 29.08
CA HIS A 59 -5.67 -9.54 28.29
C HIS A 59 -5.66 -11.05 28.40
N ALA A 60 -4.48 -11.67 28.27
CA ALA A 60 -4.36 -13.12 28.30
C ALA A 60 -3.03 -13.54 28.92
N LEU A 61 -3.01 -14.75 29.44
CA LEU A 61 -1.82 -15.44 29.91
C LEU A 61 -1.73 -16.78 29.19
N ILE A 62 -0.56 -17.09 28.64
CA ILE A 62 -0.19 -18.46 28.29
C ILE A 62 0.72 -18.98 29.39
N ASP A 63 0.34 -20.10 30.00
CA ASP A 63 1.04 -20.71 31.13
C ASP A 63 0.97 -22.24 31.09
N TRP A 64 1.80 -22.89 31.90
CA TRP A 64 1.70 -24.32 32.16
C TRP A 64 0.71 -24.59 33.30
N GLU A 65 -0.24 -25.48 33.04
CA GLU A 65 -1.12 -26.07 34.04
C GLU A 65 -1.15 -27.58 33.86
N GLN A 66 -0.85 -28.33 34.92
CA GLN A 66 -0.87 -29.81 34.92
C GLN A 66 -0.11 -30.42 33.71
N ASN A 67 1.03 -29.83 33.35
CA ASN A 67 1.88 -30.25 32.22
C ASN A 67 1.24 -30.09 30.83
N GLN A 68 0.18 -29.30 30.73
CA GLN A 68 -0.42 -28.84 29.47
C GLN A 68 -0.23 -27.33 29.34
N LEU A 69 0.00 -26.89 28.11
CA LEU A 69 0.07 -25.47 27.81
C LEU A 69 -1.35 -24.96 27.66
N VAL A 70 -1.72 -23.93 28.43
CA VAL A 70 -3.06 -23.35 28.39
C VAL A 70 -2.98 -21.87 28.04
N VAL A 71 -4.03 -21.37 27.38
CA VAL A 71 -4.31 -19.94 27.29
C VAL A 71 -5.47 -19.60 28.21
N ILE A 72 -5.30 -18.55 29.01
CA ILE A 72 -6.21 -18.10 30.03
C ILE A 72 -6.58 -16.65 29.73
N ASP A 73 -7.86 -16.39 29.50
CA ASP A 73 -8.42 -15.05 29.39
C ASP A 73 -8.43 -14.39 30.77
N GLN A 74 -7.87 -13.19 30.88
CA GLN A 74 -7.70 -12.48 32.15
C GLN A 74 -8.89 -11.53 32.45
N GLY A 75 -10.10 -11.94 32.06
CA GLY A 75 -11.31 -11.11 32.17
C GLY A 75 -11.35 -10.03 31.07
N ALA A 76 -10.84 -10.34 29.89
CA ALA A 76 -10.75 -9.38 28.81
C ALA A 76 -12.12 -9.06 28.19
N VAL A 77 -12.34 -7.77 27.92
CA VAL A 77 -13.61 -7.25 27.38
C VAL A 77 -13.99 -7.95 26.07
N ASN A 78 -13.03 -8.10 25.14
CA ASN A 78 -13.28 -8.72 23.84
C ASN A 78 -13.07 -10.24 23.83
N GLY A 79 -12.46 -10.78 24.88
CA GLY A 79 -12.14 -12.21 25.01
C GLY A 79 -10.97 -12.69 24.16
N VAL A 80 -10.45 -13.87 24.51
CA VAL A 80 -9.53 -14.66 23.70
C VAL A 80 -10.31 -15.64 22.81
N PHE A 81 -9.87 -15.82 21.57
CA PHE A 81 -10.41 -16.83 20.66
C PHE A 81 -9.34 -17.85 20.29
N VAL A 82 -9.64 -19.14 20.44
CA VAL A 82 -8.80 -20.23 19.97
C VAL A 82 -9.50 -20.89 18.80
N ASN A 83 -8.84 -20.93 17.64
CA ASN A 83 -9.36 -21.55 16.42
C ASN A 83 -10.73 -21.00 15.98
N GLY A 84 -10.94 -19.71 16.22
CA GLY A 84 -12.19 -19.01 15.90
C GLY A 84 -13.30 -19.16 16.94
N GLN A 85 -13.10 -19.91 18.02
CA GLN A 85 -14.08 -20.05 19.11
C GLN A 85 -13.63 -19.25 20.34
N ARG A 86 -14.54 -18.53 20.99
CA ARG A 86 -14.22 -17.76 22.19
C ARG A 86 -13.96 -18.71 23.35
N GLN A 87 -12.83 -18.56 24.04
CA GLN A 87 -12.42 -19.42 25.14
C GLN A 87 -12.02 -18.57 26.34
N MET A 88 -12.48 -18.95 27.54
CA MET A 88 -11.98 -18.38 28.80
C MET A 88 -10.71 -19.10 29.28
N HIS A 89 -10.64 -20.40 29.02
CA HIS A 89 -9.52 -21.27 29.35
C HIS A 89 -9.49 -22.39 28.33
N SER A 90 -8.34 -22.66 27.71
CA SER A 90 -8.22 -23.67 26.68
C SER A 90 -6.80 -24.22 26.59
N VAL A 91 -6.68 -25.53 26.46
CA VAL A 91 -5.41 -26.21 26.16
C VAL A 91 -5.00 -25.86 24.74
N LEU A 92 -3.77 -25.40 24.57
CA LEU A 92 -3.17 -25.10 23.29
C LEU A 92 -2.39 -26.32 22.78
N ALA A 93 -2.54 -26.62 21.50
CA ALA A 93 -1.68 -27.50 20.75
C ALA A 93 -0.76 -26.69 19.81
N SER A 94 0.38 -27.29 19.43
CA SER A 94 1.21 -26.71 18.38
C SER A 94 0.42 -26.62 17.07
N GLY A 95 0.46 -25.46 16.43
CA GLY A 95 -0.36 -25.07 15.28
C GLY A 95 -1.59 -24.26 15.65
N ASP A 96 -2.01 -24.20 16.91
CA ASP A 96 -3.22 -23.46 17.30
C ASP A 96 -3.14 -21.97 17.01
N THR A 97 -4.31 -21.37 16.79
CA THR A 97 -4.42 -19.96 16.44
C THR A 97 -5.12 -19.26 17.58
N VAL A 98 -4.37 -18.41 18.26
CA VAL A 98 -4.85 -17.56 19.34
C VAL A 98 -5.11 -16.18 18.75
N GLN A 99 -6.36 -15.76 18.76
CA GLN A 99 -6.77 -14.41 18.37
C GLN A 99 -7.03 -13.56 19.62
N ILE A 100 -6.36 -12.40 19.67
CA ILE A 100 -6.50 -11.35 20.70
C ILE A 100 -6.68 -10.02 19.97
N GLY A 101 -7.88 -9.44 20.01
CA GLY A 101 -8.23 -8.27 19.19
C GLY A 101 -7.99 -8.51 17.69
N PRO A 102 -7.28 -7.61 16.98
CA PRO A 102 -6.95 -7.79 15.56
C PRO A 102 -5.78 -8.76 15.32
N TYR A 103 -5.09 -9.21 16.36
CA TYR A 103 -3.91 -10.07 16.26
C TYR A 103 -4.34 -11.52 16.19
N VAL A 104 -3.97 -12.20 15.09
CA VAL A 104 -4.24 -13.63 14.87
C VAL A 104 -2.89 -14.35 14.87
N MET A 105 -2.53 -14.93 16.02
CA MET A 105 -1.22 -15.52 16.27
C MET A 105 -1.27 -17.04 16.19
N MET A 106 -0.39 -17.63 15.38
CA MET A 106 -0.16 -19.06 15.37
C MET A 106 0.86 -19.43 16.45
N VAL A 107 0.55 -20.45 17.24
CA VAL A 107 1.38 -20.97 18.32
C VAL A 107 2.14 -22.18 17.80
N THR A 108 3.47 -22.22 17.91
CA THR A 108 4.30 -23.37 17.53
C THR A 108 5.19 -23.77 18.70
N PHE A 109 5.23 -25.06 19.02
CA PHE A 109 6.10 -25.60 20.06
C PHE A 109 7.49 -25.85 19.48
N VAL A 110 8.50 -25.21 20.05
CA VAL A 110 9.89 -25.33 19.60
C VAL A 110 10.66 -26.13 20.64
N THR A 111 11.13 -27.31 20.24
CA THR A 111 12.20 -28.02 20.94
C THR A 111 13.54 -27.45 20.46
N ASN A 112 14.52 -27.31 21.35
CA ASN A 112 15.82 -26.68 21.07
C ASN A 112 16.52 -27.31 19.84
N ALA A 113 16.25 -26.76 18.67
CA ALA A 113 17.06 -26.89 17.47
C ALA A 113 17.35 -25.46 17.00
N PRO A 114 18.63 -25.08 16.83
CA PRO A 114 18.99 -23.75 16.35
C PRO A 114 18.58 -23.63 14.88
N THR A 115 17.36 -23.19 14.63
CA THR A 115 16.98 -22.67 13.32
C THR A 115 17.61 -21.29 13.21
N ARG A 116 18.64 -21.20 12.38
CA ARG A 116 19.18 -19.92 11.90
C ARG A 116 17.99 -19.07 11.44
N ALA A 117 17.74 -17.95 12.10
CA ALA A 117 16.94 -16.89 11.50
C ALA A 117 17.70 -16.49 10.24
N VAL A 118 17.23 -16.95 9.08
CA VAL A 118 17.73 -16.45 7.81
C VAL A 118 17.14 -15.06 7.70
N THR A 119 17.90 -14.05 8.14
CA THR A 119 17.67 -12.67 7.73
C THR A 119 18.00 -12.60 6.24
N SER A 120 17.09 -13.12 5.42
CA SER A 120 17.15 -12.91 3.99
C SER A 120 17.06 -11.41 3.74
N PRO A 121 17.91 -10.83 2.88
CA PRO A 121 17.74 -9.45 2.45
C PRO A 121 16.31 -9.27 1.91
N PRO A 122 15.71 -8.08 2.06
CA PRO A 122 14.33 -7.88 1.67
C PRO A 122 14.14 -8.19 0.19
N SER A 123 13.29 -9.17 -0.08
CA SER A 123 12.98 -9.62 -1.42
C SER A 123 12.08 -8.61 -2.12
N ARG A 124 12.63 -7.94 -3.14
CA ARG A 124 12.01 -6.79 -3.80
C ARG A 124 12.22 -6.88 -5.29
N ILE A 125 11.16 -6.64 -6.07
CA ILE A 125 11.25 -6.38 -7.50
C ILE A 125 11.48 -4.87 -7.66
N GLN A 126 12.61 -4.51 -8.24
CA GLN A 126 12.94 -3.12 -8.51
C GLN A 126 12.23 -2.64 -9.77
N PHE A 127 11.94 -1.35 -9.82
CA PHE A 127 11.54 -0.72 -11.07
C PHE A 127 12.80 -0.48 -11.91
N ASN A 128 12.79 -1.01 -13.13
CA ASN A 128 13.85 -0.80 -14.09
C ASN A 128 14.05 0.71 -14.29
N PRO A 129 15.28 1.21 -14.12
CA PRO A 129 15.52 2.63 -14.21
C PRO A 129 15.04 3.22 -15.53
N ASN A 130 15.27 2.52 -16.65
CA ASN A 130 15.07 3.04 -18.00
C ASN A 130 13.63 2.86 -18.50
N THR A 131 13.00 1.72 -18.19
CA THR A 131 11.64 1.41 -18.65
C THR A 131 10.59 1.69 -17.58
N ASN A 132 11.00 1.89 -16.33
CA ASN A 132 10.14 2.04 -15.16
C ASN A 132 9.19 0.84 -14.96
N LEU A 133 9.50 -0.29 -15.59
CA LEU A 133 8.78 -1.56 -15.44
C LEU A 133 9.31 -2.30 -14.21
N PRO A 134 8.46 -3.00 -13.44
CA PRO A 134 8.94 -4.01 -12.51
C PRO A 134 9.81 -5.00 -13.28
N ASP A 135 11.05 -5.17 -12.85
CA ASP A 135 12.01 -6.01 -13.55
C ASP A 135 12.66 -6.96 -12.55
N PRO A 136 12.19 -8.22 -12.49
CA PRO A 136 12.69 -9.21 -11.55
C PRO A 136 14.10 -9.70 -11.92
N SER A 137 14.59 -9.40 -13.12
CA SER A 137 15.93 -9.79 -13.58
C SER A 137 17.03 -8.82 -13.09
N LEU A 138 16.64 -7.61 -12.67
CA LEU A 138 17.58 -6.65 -12.12
C LEU A 138 18.04 -7.11 -10.74
N ARG A 139 19.31 -7.52 -10.67
CA ARG A 139 20.01 -7.66 -9.39
C ARG A 139 20.07 -6.30 -8.71
N PRO A 140 19.99 -6.22 -7.37
CA PRO A 140 20.27 -4.98 -6.65
C PRO A 140 21.61 -4.45 -7.15
N ALA A 141 21.59 -3.31 -7.83
CA ALA A 141 22.80 -2.75 -8.37
C ALA A 141 23.78 -2.58 -7.20
N ARG A 142 24.96 -3.22 -7.28
CA ARG A 142 26.13 -2.64 -6.60
C ARG A 142 26.20 -1.18 -7.07
N PRO A 143 26.62 -0.22 -6.24
CA PRO A 143 26.89 1.13 -6.72
C PRO A 143 28.02 1.04 -7.75
N VAL A 144 27.66 0.73 -8.99
CA VAL A 144 28.52 0.88 -10.14
C VAL A 144 28.37 2.35 -10.46
N THR A 145 29.27 3.14 -9.90
CA THR A 145 29.62 4.44 -10.47
C THR A 145 29.88 4.15 -11.94
N PRO A 146 29.06 4.67 -12.89
CA PRO A 146 29.43 4.59 -14.28
C PRO A 146 30.82 5.22 -14.36
N LEU A 147 31.80 4.46 -14.83
CA LEU A 147 33.12 4.98 -15.20
C LEU A 147 32.87 6.19 -16.12
N GLY A 148 32.92 7.40 -15.56
CA GLY A 148 32.74 8.64 -16.31
C GLY A 148 31.94 9.79 -15.67
N SER A 149 31.15 9.62 -14.60
CA SER A 149 30.50 10.79 -13.97
C SER A 149 30.24 10.66 -12.46
N ASN A 150 30.95 11.45 -11.66
CA ASN A 150 30.66 11.69 -10.24
C ASN A 150 29.44 12.63 -10.11
N PHE A 151 28.25 12.18 -10.52
CA PHE A 151 27.00 12.94 -10.37
C PHE A 151 26.06 12.24 -9.39
N PRO A 152 25.50 12.94 -8.38
CA PRO A 152 25.69 14.35 -8.06
C PRO A 152 27.14 14.71 -7.67
N PRO A 153 27.60 15.95 -7.90
CA PRO A 153 28.98 16.35 -7.62
C PRO A 153 29.30 16.29 -6.11
N PRO A 154 30.58 16.27 -5.70
CA PRO A 154 30.98 16.20 -4.30
C PRO A 154 30.33 17.25 -3.38
N ALA A 155 29.95 18.41 -3.92
CA ALA A 155 29.19 19.43 -3.19
C ALA A 155 27.88 18.90 -2.56
N PHE A 156 27.26 17.86 -3.13
CA PHE A 156 26.06 17.20 -2.59
C PHE A 156 26.34 16.32 -1.36
N GLN A 157 27.59 16.19 -0.93
CA GLN A 157 27.91 15.58 0.36
C GLN A 157 27.76 16.57 1.53
N ALA A 158 27.73 17.88 1.24
CA ALA A 158 27.48 18.90 2.25
C ALA A 158 26.00 18.91 2.66
N GLU A 159 25.74 19.29 3.91
CA GLU A 159 24.38 19.45 4.45
C GLU A 159 23.60 20.54 3.70
N ASN A 160 24.30 21.64 3.38
CA ASN A 160 23.79 22.74 2.57
C ASN A 160 24.69 22.94 1.34
N VAL A 161 24.08 22.96 0.17
CA VAL A 161 24.78 23.21 -1.10
C VAL A 161 24.82 24.72 -1.37
N VAL A 162 26.00 25.22 -1.74
CA VAL A 162 26.14 26.61 -2.20
C VAL A 162 25.62 26.70 -3.64
N VAL A 163 24.62 27.55 -3.87
CA VAL A 163 23.97 27.67 -5.19
C VAL A 163 24.98 28.02 -6.30
N GLN A 164 25.94 28.91 -6.03
CA GLN A 164 26.99 29.26 -6.99
C GLN A 164 27.86 28.07 -7.41
N ALA A 165 28.04 27.08 -6.52
CA ALA A 165 28.79 25.86 -6.84
C ALA A 165 28.06 24.98 -7.87
N LEU A 166 26.73 25.10 -7.98
CA LEU A 166 25.95 24.43 -9.03
C LEU A 166 26.25 25.03 -10.40
N TYR A 167 26.23 26.36 -10.51
CA TYR A 167 26.56 27.06 -11.76
C TYR A 167 28.01 26.83 -12.19
N ALA A 168 28.94 26.70 -11.23
CA ALA A 168 30.33 26.40 -11.50
C ALA A 168 30.56 25.00 -12.13
N THR A 169 29.57 24.10 -12.09
CA THR A 169 29.66 22.79 -12.76
C THR A 169 29.53 22.88 -14.29
N GLY A 170 29.01 23.99 -14.82
CA GLY A 170 28.67 24.13 -16.24
C GLY A 170 27.45 23.31 -16.69
N LEU A 171 26.79 22.58 -15.78
CA LEU A 171 25.53 21.88 -16.07
C LEU A 171 24.33 22.85 -16.04
N PRO A 172 23.25 22.57 -16.76
CA PRO A 172 22.03 23.38 -16.70
C PRO A 172 21.49 23.49 -15.27
N VAL A 173 21.17 24.71 -14.85
CA VAL A 173 20.52 25.01 -13.57
C VAL A 173 19.27 25.82 -13.88
N ASP A 174 18.10 25.27 -13.58
CA ASP A 174 16.83 25.99 -13.71
C ASP A 174 16.32 26.43 -12.32
N GLU A 175 15.58 27.53 -12.27
CA GLU A 175 14.95 28.00 -11.03
C GLU A 175 13.42 28.06 -11.18
N TYR A 176 12.73 27.50 -10.19
CA TYR A 176 11.26 27.47 -10.12
C TYR A 176 10.79 27.84 -8.71
N ASP A 177 9.55 28.32 -8.60
CA ASP A 177 8.96 28.57 -7.28
C ASP A 177 8.53 27.22 -6.64
N TYR A 178 7.91 26.36 -7.45
CA TYR A 178 7.30 25.09 -7.04
C TYR A 178 7.89 23.90 -7.80
N LEU A 179 8.30 22.86 -7.08
CA LEU A 179 8.88 21.65 -7.64
C LEU A 179 8.22 20.38 -7.10
N ALA A 180 7.52 19.65 -7.97
CA ALA A 180 6.99 18.33 -7.66
C ALA A 180 7.96 17.22 -8.09
N ILE A 181 8.18 16.23 -7.22
CA ILE A 181 9.08 15.10 -7.44
C ILE A 181 8.28 13.80 -7.47
N GLY A 182 8.39 13.08 -8.58
CA GLY A 182 7.66 11.87 -8.90
C GLY A 182 6.81 12.03 -10.17
N ALA A 183 6.20 13.21 -10.36
CA ALA A 183 5.26 13.55 -11.43
C ALA A 183 4.12 12.55 -11.64
N GLY A 184 3.78 11.77 -10.60
CA GLY A 184 2.63 10.87 -10.62
C GLY A 184 1.34 11.57 -10.19
N LEU A 185 0.30 10.78 -9.91
CA LEU A 185 -1.02 11.28 -9.46
C LEU A 185 -0.94 12.29 -8.30
N GLY A 186 -0.13 12.04 -7.27
CA GLY A 186 0.01 12.98 -6.15
C GLY A 186 0.60 14.33 -6.58
N SER A 187 1.65 14.30 -7.42
CA SER A 187 2.24 15.52 -8.00
C SER A 187 1.27 16.26 -8.91
N PHE A 188 0.49 15.52 -9.70
CA PHE A 188 -0.54 16.08 -10.59
C PHE A 188 -1.62 16.83 -9.80
N VAL A 189 -2.18 16.20 -8.77
CA VAL A 189 -3.22 16.83 -7.93
C VAL A 189 -2.69 18.07 -7.22
N TRP A 190 -1.45 18.03 -6.73
CA TRP A 190 -0.82 19.22 -6.14
C TRP A 190 -0.59 20.35 -7.16
N ALA A 191 -0.12 20.02 -8.36
CA ALA A 191 0.07 21.01 -9.43
C ALA A 191 -1.26 21.60 -9.93
N ASP A 192 -2.31 20.77 -10.06
CA ASP A 192 -3.67 21.23 -10.38
C ASP A 192 -4.16 22.24 -9.33
N LEU A 193 -4.06 21.89 -8.04
CA LEU A 193 -4.42 22.79 -6.94
C LEU A 193 -3.64 24.11 -6.95
N LEU A 194 -2.34 24.09 -7.27
CA LEU A 194 -1.55 25.33 -7.45
C LEU A 194 -2.09 26.16 -8.62
N ARG A 195 -2.39 25.54 -9.77
CA ARG A 195 -2.90 26.22 -10.97
C ARG A 195 -4.26 26.86 -10.73
N ILE A 196 -5.22 26.16 -10.12
CA ILE A 196 -6.53 26.74 -9.78
C ILE A 196 -6.43 27.81 -8.68
N SER A 197 -5.38 27.76 -7.87
CA SER A 197 -5.08 28.77 -6.85
C SER A 197 -4.29 29.97 -7.40
N GLY A 198 -4.07 30.05 -8.72
CA GLY A 198 -3.52 31.22 -9.42
C GLY A 198 -2.03 31.15 -9.78
N VAL A 199 -1.32 30.09 -9.40
CA VAL A 199 0.10 29.94 -9.77
C VAL A 199 0.21 29.68 -11.26
N ARG A 200 1.06 30.41 -11.98
CA ARG A 200 1.26 30.21 -13.42
C ARG A 200 1.99 28.90 -13.73
N ALA A 201 1.68 28.28 -14.87
CA ALA A 201 2.30 27.02 -15.29
C ALA A 201 3.84 27.12 -15.40
N ASP A 202 4.38 28.25 -15.86
CA ASP A 202 5.83 28.49 -16.00
C ASP A 202 6.59 28.61 -14.66
N LYS A 203 5.87 28.64 -13.53
CA LYS A 203 6.44 28.68 -12.17
C LYS A 203 6.44 27.32 -11.48
N ILE A 204 5.89 26.29 -12.11
CA ILE A 204 5.75 24.95 -11.57
C ILE A 204 6.56 23.99 -12.44
N LEU A 205 7.37 23.14 -11.82
CA LEU A 205 8.02 22.03 -12.49
C LEU A 205 7.63 20.71 -11.81
N ALA A 206 7.28 19.70 -12.59
CA ALA A 206 7.08 18.33 -12.13
C ALA A 206 8.11 17.41 -12.79
N LEU A 207 9.03 16.86 -12.00
CA LEU A 207 10.06 15.92 -12.45
C LEU A 207 9.59 14.48 -12.22
N GLY A 208 9.55 13.67 -13.28
CA GLY A 208 9.24 12.26 -13.18
C GLY A 208 9.65 11.45 -14.40
N LEU A 209 9.34 10.15 -14.39
CA LEU A 209 9.80 9.20 -15.42
C LEU A 209 8.81 9.02 -16.57
N GLU A 210 7.54 9.35 -16.36
CA GLU A 210 6.45 9.09 -17.31
C GLU A 210 5.70 10.39 -17.58
N GLU A 211 5.29 10.61 -18.81
CA GLU A 211 4.61 11.84 -19.24
C GLU A 211 3.21 11.96 -18.65
N GLN A 212 2.40 10.90 -18.75
CA GLN A 212 1.08 10.89 -18.15
C GLN A 212 1.19 10.64 -16.63
N PRO A 213 0.53 11.46 -15.80
CA PRO A 213 0.66 11.37 -14.34
C PRO A 213 0.11 10.05 -13.76
N TYR A 214 -0.79 9.39 -14.48
CA TYR A 214 -1.35 8.09 -14.08
C TYR A 214 -0.61 6.88 -14.67
N ALA A 215 0.41 7.06 -15.53
CA ALA A 215 0.99 5.99 -16.35
C ALA A 215 1.42 4.76 -15.54
N ARG A 216 2.17 4.98 -14.44
CA ARG A 216 2.60 3.90 -13.54
C ARG A 216 1.40 3.19 -12.91
N TYR A 217 0.40 3.94 -12.45
CA TYR A 217 -0.80 3.37 -11.84
C TYR A 217 -1.61 2.54 -12.84
N LYS A 218 -1.83 3.06 -14.06
CA LYS A 218 -2.46 2.32 -15.17
C LYS A 218 -1.74 1.00 -15.45
N ARG A 219 -0.40 1.02 -15.50
CA ARG A 219 0.40 -0.19 -15.70
C ARG A 219 0.18 -1.22 -14.59
N LEU A 220 0.21 -0.79 -13.33
CA LEU A 220 -0.05 -1.67 -12.18
C LEU A 220 -1.48 -2.23 -12.21
N CYS A 221 -2.48 -1.43 -12.60
CA CYS A 221 -3.85 -1.90 -12.81
C CYS A 221 -3.91 -3.00 -13.88
N LEU A 222 -3.28 -2.78 -15.05
CA LEU A 222 -3.26 -3.76 -16.13
C LEU A 222 -2.58 -5.06 -15.69
N SER A 223 -1.39 -4.98 -15.07
CA SER A 223 -0.70 -6.16 -14.54
C SER A 223 -1.57 -6.91 -13.52
N SER A 224 -2.23 -6.20 -12.61
CA SER A 224 -3.12 -6.78 -11.58
C SER A 224 -4.50 -7.21 -12.10
N GLN A 225 -4.65 -7.36 -13.43
CA GLN A 225 -5.84 -7.83 -14.11
C GLN A 225 -7.06 -6.90 -13.92
N ILE A 226 -6.80 -5.60 -13.87
CA ILE A 226 -7.81 -4.53 -13.90
C ILE A 226 -7.70 -3.81 -15.27
N PRO A 227 -8.35 -4.34 -16.32
CA PRO A 227 -8.39 -3.69 -17.62
C PRO A 227 -9.20 -2.38 -17.57
N LEU A 228 -9.10 -1.57 -18.63
CA LEU A 228 -9.69 -0.21 -18.64
C LEU A 228 -11.21 -0.17 -18.47
N TYR A 229 -11.91 -1.21 -18.89
CA TYR A 229 -13.36 -1.31 -18.72
C TYR A 229 -13.78 -1.73 -17.30
N GLU A 230 -12.85 -2.23 -16.49
CA GLU A 230 -13.08 -2.72 -15.13
C GLU A 230 -13.06 -1.58 -14.11
N ARG A 231 -13.71 -1.82 -12.97
CA ARG A 231 -13.90 -0.82 -11.92
C ARG A 231 -12.73 -0.78 -10.94
N LEU A 232 -12.27 0.43 -10.63
CA LEU A 232 -11.27 0.70 -9.61
C LEU A 232 -11.91 0.76 -8.23
N ARG A 233 -11.19 0.34 -7.19
CA ARG A 233 -11.62 0.49 -5.80
C ARG A 233 -11.46 1.95 -5.34
N SER A 234 -12.30 2.84 -5.87
CA SER A 234 -12.35 4.27 -5.56
C SER A 234 -13.80 4.73 -5.50
N ASN A 235 -14.08 5.77 -4.73
CA ASN A 235 -15.42 6.34 -4.69
C ASN A 235 -15.68 7.19 -5.94
N SER A 236 -16.96 7.37 -6.23
CA SER A 236 -17.44 8.20 -7.33
C SER A 236 -16.98 9.66 -7.24
N ASP A 237 -16.94 10.22 -6.03
CA ASP A 237 -16.60 11.62 -5.72
C ASP A 237 -15.10 11.85 -5.56
N SER A 238 -14.29 10.79 -5.48
CA SER A 238 -12.84 10.87 -5.39
C SER A 238 -12.23 11.14 -6.78
N CYS A 239 -12.36 12.39 -7.24
CA CYS A 239 -12.00 12.82 -8.59
C CYS A 239 -10.67 13.61 -8.57
N PRO A 240 -9.51 13.01 -8.89
CA PRO A 240 -8.23 13.73 -8.96
C PRO A 240 -8.23 14.91 -9.94
N ASP A 241 -9.16 14.92 -10.89
CA ASP A 241 -9.32 15.91 -11.94
C ASP A 241 -10.28 17.05 -11.59
N ASN A 242 -10.99 16.97 -10.46
CA ASN A 242 -12.04 17.92 -10.10
C ASN A 242 -12.06 18.15 -8.58
N ILE A 243 -11.66 19.35 -8.17
CA ILE A 243 -11.59 19.77 -6.76
C ILE A 243 -12.89 19.56 -5.97
N TRP A 244 -14.06 19.64 -6.59
CA TRP A 244 -15.34 19.49 -5.90
C TRP A 244 -15.83 18.04 -5.85
N GLY A 245 -15.20 17.12 -6.62
CA GLY A 245 -15.74 15.77 -6.81
C GLY A 245 -17.11 15.74 -7.50
N TRP A 246 -17.58 16.88 -8.03
CA TRP A 246 -18.91 17.07 -8.59
C TRP A 246 -18.89 17.74 -9.97
N PRO A 247 -19.61 17.23 -10.99
CA PRO A 247 -20.33 15.96 -11.00
C PRO A 247 -19.37 14.79 -10.78
N SER A 248 -19.80 13.79 -10.02
CA SER A 248 -19.01 12.61 -9.68
C SER A 248 -18.92 11.63 -10.86
N TYR A 249 -18.03 10.64 -10.82
CA TYR A 249 -17.88 9.68 -11.92
C TYR A 249 -19.18 8.94 -12.29
N ALA A 250 -20.00 8.58 -11.32
CA ALA A 250 -21.29 7.94 -11.53
C ALA A 250 -22.25 8.82 -12.32
N LEU A 251 -22.26 10.12 -12.05
CA LEU A 251 -23.13 11.05 -12.78
C LEU A 251 -22.63 11.30 -14.19
N ARG A 252 -21.31 11.35 -14.36
CA ARG A 252 -20.70 11.43 -15.69
C ARG A 252 -21.03 10.18 -16.51
N GLU A 253 -20.94 8.98 -15.92
CA GLU A 253 -21.29 7.71 -16.58
C GLU A 253 -22.80 7.62 -16.85
N ALA A 254 -23.67 7.99 -15.90
CA ALA A 254 -25.11 8.02 -16.09
C ALA A 254 -25.56 9.00 -17.19
N TRP A 255 -24.97 10.20 -17.22
CA TRP A 255 -25.25 11.19 -18.28
C TRP A 255 -24.81 10.70 -19.66
N HIS A 256 -23.62 10.08 -19.72
CA HIS A 256 -23.10 9.49 -20.96
C HIS A 256 -24.04 8.41 -21.49
N ASP A 257 -24.45 7.46 -20.66
CA ASP A 257 -25.33 6.36 -21.05
C ASP A 257 -26.74 6.85 -21.40
N PHE A 258 -27.26 7.82 -20.65
CA PHE A 258 -28.52 8.50 -20.98
C PHE A 258 -28.45 9.13 -22.37
N SER A 259 -27.37 9.86 -22.68
CA SER A 259 -27.17 10.49 -24.00
C SER A 259 -27.05 9.49 -25.16
N LYS A 260 -26.70 8.23 -24.86
CA LYS A 260 -26.63 7.10 -25.80
C LYS A 260 -27.92 6.28 -25.89
N GLY A 261 -29.00 6.69 -25.20
CA GLY A 261 -30.27 5.98 -25.17
C GLY A 261 -30.30 4.75 -24.24
N GLN A 262 -29.29 4.55 -23.38
CA GLN A 262 -29.23 3.43 -22.44
C GLN A 262 -29.91 3.79 -21.10
N LEU A 263 -31.22 4.07 -21.15
CA LEU A 263 -32.00 4.61 -20.02
C LEU A 263 -31.98 3.72 -18.77
N ASN A 264 -32.10 2.40 -18.93
CA ASN A 264 -32.10 1.46 -17.81
C ASN A 264 -30.75 1.44 -17.06
N THR A 265 -29.64 1.51 -17.81
CA THR A 265 -28.29 1.53 -17.24
C THR A 265 -28.03 2.84 -16.50
N ALA A 266 -28.43 3.97 -17.08
CA ALA A 266 -28.31 5.28 -16.46
C ALA A 266 -29.10 5.37 -15.13
N PHE A 267 -30.36 4.91 -15.12
CA PHE A 267 -31.16 4.87 -13.89
C PHE A 267 -30.56 3.94 -12.83
N LYS A 268 -29.99 2.80 -13.25
CA LYS A 268 -29.30 1.88 -12.35
C LYS A 268 -28.14 2.56 -11.63
N TYR A 269 -27.31 3.37 -12.30
CA TYR A 269 -26.20 4.06 -11.64
C TYR A 269 -26.67 5.17 -10.69
N LEU A 270 -27.71 5.91 -11.06
CA LEU A 270 -28.33 6.89 -10.16
C LEU A 270 -28.90 6.24 -8.91
N TRP A 271 -29.63 5.14 -9.08
CA TRP A 271 -30.12 4.32 -7.96
C TRP A 271 -28.98 3.75 -7.12
N GLN A 272 -27.89 3.31 -7.76
CA GLN A 272 -26.72 2.77 -7.08
C GLN A 272 -26.09 3.81 -6.15
N VAL A 273 -25.86 5.04 -6.62
CA VAL A 273 -25.33 6.13 -5.79
C VAL A 273 -26.31 6.58 -4.71
N PHE A 274 -27.62 6.56 -5.00
CA PHE A 274 -28.64 6.90 -4.00
C PHE A 274 -28.79 5.82 -2.91
N GLY A 275 -28.70 4.55 -3.29
CA GLY A 275 -28.93 3.41 -2.42
C GLY A 275 -27.68 2.87 -1.73
N GLU A 276 -26.47 3.26 -2.14
CA GLU A 276 -25.24 2.76 -1.52
C GLU A 276 -25.06 3.25 -0.07
N PRO A 277 -24.40 2.47 0.80
CA PRO A 277 -24.07 1.05 0.65
C PRO A 277 -25.20 0.12 1.16
N THR A 278 -26.32 0.66 1.63
CA THR A 278 -27.34 -0.11 2.38
C THR A 278 -28.29 -0.88 1.48
N TYR A 279 -28.69 -0.29 0.35
CA TYR A 279 -29.69 -0.84 -0.58
C TYR A 279 -29.10 -1.17 -1.96
N ALA A 280 -27.84 -0.81 -2.21
CA ALA A 280 -27.11 -1.12 -3.45
C ALA A 280 -25.60 -1.28 -3.17
N GLU A 281 -24.93 -2.04 -4.04
CA GLU A 281 -23.46 -2.09 -4.05
C GLU A 281 -22.89 -0.69 -4.28
N THR A 282 -21.79 -0.39 -3.62
CA THR A 282 -21.07 0.85 -3.83
C THR A 282 -20.67 1.05 -5.30
N TYR A 283 -20.94 2.24 -5.82
CA TYR A 283 -20.45 2.65 -7.13
C TYR A 283 -18.94 2.83 -7.13
N THR A 284 -18.29 2.27 -8.14
CA THR A 284 -16.85 2.39 -8.38
C THR A 284 -16.60 2.80 -9.84
N PRO A 285 -15.69 3.75 -10.12
CA PRO A 285 -15.47 4.25 -11.47
C PRO A 285 -14.69 3.23 -12.32
N ARG A 286 -14.95 3.21 -13.63
CA ARG A 286 -14.12 2.44 -14.58
C ARG A 286 -12.74 3.08 -14.71
N ALA A 287 -11.69 2.26 -14.78
CA ALA A 287 -10.32 2.75 -14.88
C ALA A 287 -10.11 3.68 -16.10
N GLY A 288 -10.68 3.33 -17.25
CA GLY A 288 -10.63 4.16 -18.47
C GLY A 288 -11.22 5.55 -18.26
N ASN A 289 -12.44 5.62 -17.68
CA ASN A 289 -13.11 6.90 -17.41
C ASN A 289 -12.29 7.82 -16.49
N VAL A 290 -11.60 7.24 -15.49
CA VAL A 290 -10.70 8.01 -14.61
C VAL A 290 -9.52 8.58 -15.40
N PHE A 291 -8.86 7.76 -16.21
CA PHE A 291 -7.68 8.19 -16.98
C PHE A 291 -8.03 9.23 -18.04
N ASP A 292 -9.16 9.07 -18.73
CA ASP A 292 -9.66 10.03 -19.72
C ASP A 292 -9.97 11.39 -19.06
N SER A 293 -10.53 11.37 -17.84
CA SER A 293 -10.79 12.59 -17.07
C SER A 293 -9.51 13.30 -16.65
N ILE A 294 -8.49 12.55 -16.23
CA ILE A 294 -7.18 13.11 -15.90
C ILE A 294 -6.49 13.68 -17.15
N ASP A 295 -6.61 13.05 -18.32
CA ASP A 295 -6.05 13.57 -19.57
C ASP A 295 -6.70 14.90 -19.98
N ARG A 296 -8.02 15.01 -19.82
CA ARG A 296 -8.73 16.28 -20.03
C ARG A 296 -8.19 17.37 -19.11
N GLU A 297 -8.01 17.04 -17.83
CA GLU A 297 -7.56 18.01 -16.84
C GLU A 297 -6.09 18.39 -16.99
N ALA A 298 -5.22 17.42 -17.30
CA ALA A 298 -3.82 17.66 -17.63
C ALA A 298 -3.68 18.67 -18.78
N LYS A 299 -4.52 18.59 -19.81
CA LYS A 299 -4.56 19.60 -20.87
C LYS A 299 -5.01 20.96 -20.34
N ARG A 300 -6.09 20.99 -19.55
CA ARG A 300 -6.68 22.24 -18.99
C ARG A 300 -5.69 23.02 -18.14
N ILE A 301 -4.88 22.35 -17.32
CA ILE A 301 -3.91 23.01 -16.42
C ILE A 301 -2.57 23.34 -17.08
N GLY A 302 -2.34 22.89 -18.31
CA GLY A 302 -1.07 23.05 -19.02
C GLY A 302 0.02 22.09 -18.54
N TRP A 303 -0.34 20.84 -18.22
CA TRP A 303 0.59 19.82 -17.70
C TRP A 303 1.82 19.62 -18.59
N ASN A 304 1.69 19.74 -19.91
CA ASN A 304 2.80 19.64 -20.86
C ASN A 304 3.88 20.73 -20.65
N GLN A 305 3.55 21.87 -20.06
CA GLN A 305 4.51 22.93 -19.69
C GLN A 305 5.13 22.67 -18.31
N ILE A 306 4.38 22.01 -17.43
CA ILE A 306 4.77 21.72 -16.04
C ILE A 306 5.65 20.48 -15.96
N TYR A 307 5.31 19.43 -16.72
CA TYR A 307 5.99 18.15 -16.72
C TYR A 307 7.34 18.23 -17.42
N ARG A 308 8.33 17.55 -16.84
CA ARG A 308 9.59 17.26 -17.50
C ARG A 308 10.09 15.89 -17.11
N TYR A 309 10.56 15.13 -18.11
CA TYR A 309 11.28 13.90 -17.85
C TYR A 309 12.55 14.19 -17.03
N GLY A 310 12.69 13.50 -15.91
CA GLY A 310 13.83 13.66 -15.03
C GLY A 310 13.89 12.62 -13.93
N ARG A 311 14.98 11.84 -13.89
CA ARG A 311 15.27 10.95 -12.77
C ARG A 311 16.02 11.68 -11.69
N VAL A 312 15.32 12.03 -10.62
CA VAL A 312 15.93 12.68 -9.45
C VAL A 312 16.92 11.73 -8.77
N ARG A 313 18.10 12.26 -8.42
CA ARG A 313 19.22 11.53 -7.82
C ARG A 313 19.46 11.93 -6.38
N ALA A 314 19.34 13.20 -6.06
CA ALA A 314 19.51 13.72 -4.71
C ALA A 314 18.77 15.05 -4.55
N ILE A 315 18.39 15.36 -3.32
CA ILE A 315 17.77 16.62 -2.91
C ILE A 315 18.60 17.16 -1.76
N ARG A 316 19.00 18.43 -1.81
CA ARG A 316 19.73 19.11 -0.73
C ARG A 316 19.13 20.47 -0.42
N LYS A 317 19.25 20.89 0.83
CA LYS A 317 19.05 22.28 1.25
C LYS A 317 20.13 23.15 0.62
N THR A 318 19.83 24.41 0.36
CA THR A 318 20.80 25.40 -0.10
C THR A 318 21.06 26.45 0.96
N GLY A 319 22.24 27.09 0.90
CA GLY A 319 22.63 28.12 1.87
C GLY A 319 21.73 29.37 1.90
N ASP A 320 20.89 29.57 0.88
CA ASP A 320 19.96 30.70 0.76
C ASP A 320 18.50 30.36 1.13
N GLY A 321 18.26 29.23 1.79
CA GLY A 321 16.92 28.84 2.27
C GLY A 321 16.01 28.28 1.17
N ARG A 322 16.59 27.66 0.14
CA ARG A 322 15.88 26.91 -0.90
C ARG A 322 16.33 25.44 -0.88
N TYR A 323 16.03 24.72 -1.94
CA TYR A 323 16.46 23.35 -2.18
C TYR A 323 17.04 23.24 -3.59
N CYS A 324 18.10 22.44 -3.73
CA CYS A 324 18.60 22.02 -5.03
C CYS A 324 18.35 20.53 -5.26
N VAL A 325 17.91 20.21 -6.47
CA VAL A 325 17.58 18.85 -6.90
C VAL A 325 18.47 18.48 -8.06
N ALA A 326 19.31 17.47 -7.86
CA ALA A 326 20.13 16.88 -8.89
C ALA A 326 19.33 15.81 -9.63
N TYR A 327 19.23 15.91 -10.95
CA TYR A 327 18.46 14.95 -11.75
C TYR A 327 19.14 14.62 -13.09
N SER A 328 18.81 13.44 -13.61
CA SER A 328 19.28 12.94 -14.91
C SER A 328 18.16 13.06 -15.93
N ARG A 329 18.46 13.72 -17.05
CA ARG A 329 17.59 13.87 -18.23
C ARG A 329 17.73 12.71 -19.21
N GLY A 330 18.73 11.86 -19.00
CA GLY A 330 19.09 10.71 -19.82
C GLY A 330 20.48 10.19 -19.42
N PRO A 331 20.94 9.07 -19.99
CA PRO A 331 22.31 8.58 -19.75
C PRO A 331 23.34 9.67 -20.04
N GLY A 332 24.18 10.01 -19.06
CA GLY A 332 25.21 11.06 -19.18
C GLY A 332 24.70 12.51 -19.25
N ASN A 333 23.38 12.74 -19.28
CA ASN A 333 22.79 14.09 -19.34
C ASN A 333 22.18 14.45 -17.98
N TYR A 334 22.78 15.45 -17.33
CA TYR A 334 22.47 15.85 -15.96
C TYR A 334 22.14 17.33 -15.87
N ALA A 335 21.32 17.70 -14.90
CA ALA A 335 20.95 19.08 -14.62
C ALA A 335 20.57 19.25 -13.14
N PHE A 336 20.44 20.50 -12.73
CA PHE A 336 19.96 20.90 -11.43
C PHE A 336 18.69 21.73 -11.55
N VAL A 337 17.84 21.65 -10.52
CA VAL A 337 16.75 22.59 -10.30
C VAL A 337 16.89 23.17 -8.92
N VAL A 338 16.76 24.49 -8.79
CA VAL A 338 16.65 25.17 -7.50
C VAL A 338 15.21 25.64 -7.30
N ALA A 339 14.59 25.24 -6.20
CA ALA A 339 13.21 25.60 -5.89
C ALA A 339 13.00 25.84 -4.40
N ARG A 340 11.97 26.63 -4.06
CA ARG A 340 11.65 26.97 -2.67
C ARG A 340 10.64 26.03 -2.04
N TYR A 341 9.66 25.55 -2.82
CA TYR A 341 8.60 24.69 -2.31
C TYR A 341 8.60 23.36 -3.04
N LEU A 342 8.81 22.28 -2.30
CA LEU A 342 8.90 20.93 -2.86
C LEU A 342 7.68 20.10 -2.46
N HIS A 343 7.23 19.26 -3.38
CA HIS A 343 6.23 18.22 -3.12
C HIS A 343 6.77 16.84 -3.51
N LEU A 344 6.92 15.95 -2.55
CA LEU A 344 7.40 14.57 -2.71
C LEU A 344 6.21 13.62 -2.83
N ALA A 345 5.99 13.06 -4.01
CA ALA A 345 4.96 12.06 -4.26
C ALA A 345 5.49 10.98 -5.21
N THR A 346 6.50 10.23 -4.75
CA THR A 346 7.23 9.25 -5.58
C THR A 346 6.46 7.94 -5.80
N GLY A 347 5.34 7.74 -5.10
CA GLY A 347 4.62 6.47 -5.05
C GLY A 347 5.41 5.38 -4.31
N TYR A 348 5.09 4.12 -4.61
CA TYR A 348 5.73 2.95 -3.99
C TYR A 348 7.24 2.88 -4.28
N PRO A 349 8.09 2.76 -3.25
CA PRO A 349 9.55 2.67 -3.41
C PRO A 349 10.03 1.46 -4.24
N ALA A 350 9.36 0.31 -4.09
CA ALA A 350 9.60 -0.93 -4.83
C ALA A 350 8.36 -1.83 -4.76
N ILE A 351 8.38 -2.95 -5.48
CA ILE A 351 7.38 -4.01 -5.34
C ILE A 351 7.93 -5.05 -4.37
N GLN A 352 7.12 -5.46 -3.40
CA GLN A 352 7.49 -6.55 -2.51
C GLN A 352 7.32 -7.88 -3.24
N PHE A 353 8.27 -8.78 -3.04
CA PHE A 353 8.19 -10.14 -3.55
C PHE A 353 8.53 -11.11 -2.43
N LEU A 354 7.83 -12.23 -2.34
CA LEU A 354 8.04 -13.15 -1.21
C LEU A 354 9.42 -13.81 -1.30
N PRO A 355 10.19 -13.89 -0.19
CA PRO A 355 11.56 -14.40 -0.23
C PRO A 355 11.71 -15.81 -0.77
N ASP A 356 10.76 -16.69 -0.47
CA ASP A 356 10.75 -18.06 -0.97
C ASP A 356 10.53 -18.12 -2.49
N LEU A 357 9.69 -17.23 -3.04
CA LEU A 357 9.47 -17.10 -4.47
C LEU A 357 10.66 -16.46 -5.18
N GLN A 358 11.33 -15.50 -4.54
CA GLN A 358 12.58 -14.95 -5.06
C GLN A 358 13.67 -16.02 -5.12
N ALA A 359 13.85 -16.78 -4.04
CA ALA A 359 14.81 -17.87 -3.98
C ALA A 359 14.55 -18.90 -5.08
N TYR A 360 13.29 -19.25 -5.35
CA TYR A 360 12.90 -20.11 -6.46
C TYR A 360 13.34 -19.52 -7.81
N ARG A 361 12.98 -18.26 -8.11
CA ARG A 361 13.34 -17.59 -9.36
C ARG A 361 14.86 -17.54 -9.57
N GLU A 362 15.61 -17.23 -8.51
CA GLU A 362 17.07 -17.17 -8.59
C GLU A 362 17.69 -18.55 -8.83
N LYS A 363 17.16 -19.59 -8.16
CA LYS A 363 17.66 -20.97 -8.27
C LYS A 363 17.39 -21.57 -9.65
N TYR A 364 16.18 -21.40 -10.17
CA TYR A 364 15.73 -22.08 -11.40
C TYR A 364 15.74 -21.19 -12.65
N GLN A 365 15.96 -19.87 -12.49
CA GLN A 365 15.83 -18.89 -13.57
C GLN A 365 14.44 -18.91 -14.24
N ASP A 366 13.41 -19.35 -13.52
CA ASP A 366 12.05 -19.43 -14.00
C ASP A 366 11.22 -18.22 -13.56
N PHE A 367 11.09 -17.25 -14.47
CA PHE A 367 10.28 -16.05 -14.30
C PHE A 367 8.91 -16.16 -14.96
N LYS A 368 8.55 -17.34 -15.48
CA LYS A 368 7.31 -17.58 -16.23
C LYS A 368 6.28 -18.35 -15.42
N SER A 369 6.70 -19.36 -14.66
CA SER A 369 5.80 -20.18 -13.84
C SER A 369 5.50 -19.54 -12.50
N VAL A 370 6.48 -18.84 -11.90
CA VAL A 370 6.30 -18.09 -10.65
C VAL A 370 6.30 -16.60 -11.00
N VAL A 371 5.19 -15.91 -10.76
CA VAL A 371 5.00 -14.49 -11.11
C VAL A 371 4.44 -13.66 -9.95
N ASN A 372 4.76 -12.38 -9.93
CA ASN A 372 4.10 -11.38 -9.10
C ASN A 372 2.94 -10.74 -9.87
N ALA A 373 1.80 -10.53 -9.22
CA ALA A 373 0.61 -10.00 -9.84
C ALA A 373 0.74 -8.55 -10.36
N TYR A 374 1.82 -7.84 -10.02
CA TYR A 374 2.10 -6.49 -10.53
C TYR A 374 3.08 -6.45 -11.72
N GLU A 375 3.57 -7.60 -12.18
CA GLU A 375 4.34 -7.72 -13.42
C GLU A 375 3.48 -8.32 -14.55
N ALA A 376 3.95 -8.27 -15.79
CA ALA A 376 3.22 -8.83 -16.93
C ALA A 376 3.19 -10.37 -16.85
N HIS A 377 1.98 -10.95 -16.84
CA HIS A 377 1.80 -12.39 -16.69
C HIS A 377 0.60 -12.96 -17.47
N ASP A 378 0.19 -12.31 -18.56
CA ASP A 378 -0.95 -12.78 -19.37
C ASP A 378 -0.72 -14.17 -20.00
N HIS A 379 0.56 -14.53 -20.22
CA HIS A 379 0.96 -15.86 -20.70
C HIS A 379 0.46 -17.00 -19.81
N VAL A 380 0.29 -16.75 -18.50
CA VAL A 380 -0.27 -17.73 -17.56
C VAL A 380 -1.69 -18.09 -17.97
N TYR A 381 -2.55 -17.09 -18.15
CA TYR A 381 -3.95 -17.32 -18.53
C TYR A 381 -4.06 -17.91 -19.94
N GLU A 382 -3.25 -17.44 -20.89
CA GLU A 382 -3.23 -17.99 -22.26
C GLU A 382 -2.88 -19.48 -22.28
N GLN A 383 -1.92 -19.92 -21.47
CA GLN A 383 -1.55 -21.33 -21.37
C GLN A 383 -2.66 -22.14 -20.71
N LEU A 384 -3.25 -21.64 -19.62
CA LEU A 384 -4.38 -22.31 -18.94
C LEU A 384 -5.59 -22.45 -19.85
N GLU A 385 -5.90 -21.43 -20.65
CA GLU A 385 -6.98 -21.48 -21.65
C GLU A 385 -6.71 -22.58 -22.71
N ARG A 386 -5.46 -22.81 -23.10
CA ARG A 386 -5.08 -23.82 -24.10
C ARG A 386 -4.98 -25.24 -23.54
N GLN A 387 -4.43 -25.40 -22.34
CA GLN A 387 -3.97 -26.70 -21.84
C GLN A 387 -4.65 -27.13 -20.52
N GLY A 388 -5.38 -26.25 -19.85
CA GLY A 388 -5.80 -26.46 -18.46
C GLY A 388 -4.62 -26.31 -17.50
N GLY A 389 -4.77 -26.81 -16.28
CA GLY A 389 -3.70 -26.83 -15.28
C GLY A 389 -4.12 -26.24 -13.94
N THR A 390 -3.19 -26.20 -13.00
CA THR A 390 -3.39 -25.74 -11.62
C THR A 390 -2.62 -24.44 -11.37
N VAL A 391 -3.30 -23.44 -10.81
CA VAL A 391 -2.69 -22.18 -10.38
C VAL A 391 -2.74 -22.08 -8.86
N LEU A 392 -1.58 -21.82 -8.24
CA LEU A 392 -1.48 -21.43 -6.85
C LEU A 392 -1.54 -19.90 -6.74
N ILE A 393 -2.50 -19.37 -5.99
CA ILE A 393 -2.59 -17.93 -5.69
C ILE A 393 -2.14 -17.69 -4.26
N ARG A 394 -1.30 -16.68 -4.03
CA ARG A 394 -0.91 -16.23 -2.68
C ARG A 394 -1.39 -14.81 -2.40
N GLY A 395 -2.00 -14.64 -1.22
CA GLY A 395 -2.56 -13.35 -0.77
C GLY A 395 -4.06 -13.25 -1.02
N ARG A 396 -4.80 -12.49 -0.19
CA ARG A 396 -6.28 -12.50 -0.17
C ARG A 396 -6.96 -11.17 -0.50
N GLY A 397 -6.19 -10.17 -0.94
CA GLY A 397 -6.69 -8.81 -1.18
C GLY A 397 -7.37 -8.63 -2.54
N ILE A 398 -7.58 -7.36 -2.90
CA ILE A 398 -8.25 -6.97 -4.16
C ILE A 398 -7.61 -7.60 -5.41
N VAL A 399 -6.28 -7.66 -5.46
CA VAL A 399 -5.55 -8.21 -6.60
C VAL A 399 -5.77 -9.72 -6.71
N ALA A 400 -5.74 -10.45 -5.59
CA ALA A 400 -6.04 -11.87 -5.60
C ALA A 400 -7.48 -12.14 -6.08
N SER A 401 -8.46 -11.34 -5.63
CA SER A 401 -9.83 -11.45 -6.12
C SER A 401 -9.95 -11.17 -7.62
N ARG A 402 -9.17 -10.21 -8.17
CA ARG A 402 -9.14 -9.97 -9.61
C ARG A 402 -8.51 -11.13 -10.38
N VAL A 403 -7.42 -11.70 -9.88
CA VAL A 403 -6.80 -12.89 -10.48
C VAL A 403 -7.81 -14.05 -10.50
N VAL A 404 -8.55 -14.29 -9.41
CA VAL A 404 -9.61 -15.31 -9.37
C VAL A 404 -10.69 -15.06 -10.42
N GLN A 405 -11.18 -13.83 -10.57
CA GLN A 405 -12.14 -13.49 -11.62
C GLN A 405 -11.54 -13.71 -13.03
N ARG A 406 -10.28 -13.34 -13.28
CA ARG A 406 -9.62 -13.58 -14.58
C ARG A 406 -9.48 -15.08 -14.89
N ILE A 407 -9.21 -15.90 -13.88
CA ILE A 407 -9.18 -17.36 -14.02
C ILE A 407 -10.59 -17.91 -14.29
N TYR A 408 -11.62 -17.38 -13.63
CA TYR A 408 -13.01 -17.74 -13.92
C TYR A 408 -13.38 -17.45 -15.38
N GLU A 409 -12.93 -16.32 -15.94
CA GLU A 409 -13.08 -16.00 -17.36
C GLU A 409 -12.32 -16.99 -18.25
N ALA A 410 -11.09 -17.37 -17.90
CA ALA A 410 -10.32 -18.40 -18.61
C ALA A 410 -11.02 -19.77 -18.57
N ARG A 411 -11.67 -20.11 -17.44
CA ARG A 411 -12.43 -21.37 -17.26
C ARG A 411 -13.62 -21.52 -18.20
N LYS A 412 -14.18 -20.40 -18.67
CA LYS A 412 -15.23 -20.43 -19.70
C LYS A 412 -14.71 -21.02 -21.02
N LYS A 413 -13.40 -20.91 -21.30
CA LYS A 413 -12.74 -21.52 -22.45
C LYS A 413 -12.23 -22.93 -22.15
N ASN A 414 -11.74 -23.17 -20.94
CA ASN A 414 -11.22 -24.47 -20.53
C ASN A 414 -11.60 -24.83 -19.09
N ARG A 415 -12.49 -25.82 -18.93
CA ARG A 415 -13.00 -26.25 -17.63
C ARG A 415 -11.99 -27.05 -16.78
N ASN A 416 -10.82 -27.37 -17.31
CA ASN A 416 -9.77 -28.14 -16.62
C ASN A 416 -8.76 -27.26 -15.88
N ILE A 417 -9.14 -26.04 -15.48
CA ILE A 417 -8.28 -25.11 -14.73
C ILE A 417 -8.61 -25.13 -13.23
N THR A 418 -7.70 -25.57 -12.38
CA THR A 418 -7.91 -25.62 -10.93
C THR A 418 -7.17 -24.48 -10.23
N VAL A 419 -7.73 -23.98 -9.13
CA VAL A 419 -7.14 -22.93 -8.29
C VAL A 419 -6.90 -23.47 -6.89
N LEU A 420 -5.65 -23.38 -6.46
CA LEU A 420 -5.23 -23.54 -5.07
C LEU A 420 -4.99 -22.13 -4.50
N HIS A 421 -5.90 -21.62 -3.68
CA HIS A 421 -5.72 -20.33 -3.04
C HIS A 421 -5.08 -20.52 -1.66
N LEU A 422 -3.77 -20.32 -1.61
CA LEU A 422 -2.98 -20.43 -0.39
C LEU A 422 -3.03 -19.14 0.43
N MET A 423 -3.64 -19.25 1.61
CA MET A 423 -3.69 -18.22 2.64
C MET A 423 -2.84 -18.64 3.83
N ARG A 424 -2.23 -17.68 4.54
CA ARG A 424 -1.37 -18.03 5.71
C ARG A 424 -2.17 -18.61 6.88
N SER A 425 -3.34 -18.05 7.17
CA SER A 425 -4.17 -18.44 8.30
C SER A 425 -5.66 -18.25 8.01
N PRO A 426 -6.55 -18.99 8.67
CA PRO A 426 -7.98 -18.73 8.60
C PRO A 426 -8.31 -17.32 9.12
N LYS A 427 -9.24 -16.64 8.45
CA LYS A 427 -9.86 -15.41 8.97
C LYS A 427 -11.33 -15.73 9.27
N PRO A 428 -11.69 -16.11 10.50
CA PRO A 428 -13.07 -16.43 10.86
C PRO A 428 -13.89 -15.19 11.23
N HIS A 429 -13.22 -14.13 11.68
CA HIS A 429 -13.84 -12.90 12.14
C HIS A 429 -13.15 -11.68 11.54
N GLY A 430 -13.97 -10.68 11.17
CA GLY A 430 -13.48 -9.38 10.76
C GLY A 430 -13.00 -8.55 11.94
N ASN A 431 -12.08 -7.63 11.65
CA ASN A 431 -11.62 -6.59 12.56
C ASN A 431 -12.82 -5.76 13.03
N LYS A 432 -12.71 -5.22 14.25
CA LYS A 432 -13.70 -4.35 14.83
C LYS A 432 -13.07 -3.02 15.18
N PHE A 433 -13.94 -2.06 15.39
CA PHE A 433 -13.60 -0.87 16.15
C PHE A 433 -14.88 -0.26 16.66
N GLN A 434 -14.90 -0.01 17.96
CA GLN A 434 -16.11 0.34 18.70
C GLN A 434 -17.25 -0.66 18.37
N LYS A 435 -18.41 -0.18 17.92
CA LYS A 435 -19.59 -1.03 17.63
C LYS A 435 -19.58 -1.64 16.23
N ALA A 436 -18.65 -1.24 15.36
CA ALA A 436 -18.59 -1.73 13.99
C ALA A 436 -17.71 -2.98 13.88
N LYS A 437 -18.14 -3.94 13.06
CA LYS A 437 -17.41 -5.17 12.73
C LYS A 437 -17.46 -5.41 11.23
N ARG A 438 -16.34 -5.81 10.62
CA ARG A 438 -16.31 -6.21 9.21
C ARG A 438 -16.92 -7.58 8.98
N THR A 439 -17.63 -7.72 7.86
CA THR A 439 -18.18 -9.00 7.41
C THR A 439 -17.06 -9.87 6.86
N VAL A 440 -17.14 -11.17 7.15
CA VAL A 440 -16.22 -12.17 6.62
C VAL A 440 -17.01 -13.30 5.99
N LYS A 441 -16.59 -13.75 4.81
CA LYS A 441 -17.14 -14.92 4.11
C LYS A 441 -16.02 -15.61 3.34
N ASN A 442 -15.97 -16.95 3.40
CA ASN A 442 -14.93 -17.74 2.73
C ASN A 442 -13.50 -17.20 3.02
N HIS A 443 -13.27 -16.72 4.25
CA HIS A 443 -12.02 -16.13 4.72
C HIS A 443 -11.55 -14.84 4.01
N TYR A 444 -12.43 -14.25 3.20
CA TYR A 444 -12.33 -12.87 2.74
C TYR A 444 -12.95 -11.95 3.78
N GLU A 445 -12.22 -10.91 4.16
CA GLU A 445 -12.74 -9.81 4.95
C GLU A 445 -13.16 -8.68 4.03
N PHE A 446 -14.45 -8.37 4.01
CA PHE A 446 -14.97 -7.30 3.17
C PHE A 446 -14.81 -5.97 3.88
N GLN A 447 -14.33 -4.97 3.14
CA GLN A 447 -14.26 -3.63 3.68
C GLN A 447 -15.65 -2.98 3.61
N PRO A 448 -16.29 -2.70 4.76
CA PRO A 448 -17.49 -1.88 4.75
C PRO A 448 -17.11 -0.49 4.27
N PHE A 449 -17.85 0.01 3.30
CA PHE A 449 -17.57 1.26 2.59
C PHE A 449 -17.51 2.51 3.49
N ASN A 450 -18.21 2.47 4.63
CA ASN A 450 -18.22 3.57 5.60
C ASN A 450 -16.89 3.72 6.35
N TRP A 451 -16.04 2.67 6.39
CA TRP A 451 -14.78 2.70 7.15
C TRP A 451 -13.75 3.66 6.53
N PRO A 452 -13.37 3.54 5.24
CA PRO A 452 -12.51 4.53 4.59
C PRO A 452 -13.14 5.92 4.54
N LYS A 453 -14.45 6.02 4.23
CA LYS A 453 -15.16 7.31 4.14
C LYS A 453 -15.10 8.11 5.46
N ALA A 454 -15.30 7.47 6.61
CA ALA A 454 -15.24 8.15 7.91
C ALA A 454 -13.82 8.66 8.23
N CYS A 455 -12.79 7.98 7.74
CA CYS A 455 -11.40 8.43 7.81
C CYS A 455 -11.09 9.61 6.87
N TRP A 456 -12.00 10.00 5.98
CA TRP A 456 -11.75 11.04 4.98
C TRP A 456 -12.12 12.45 5.41
N GLY A 457 -13.22 12.62 6.15
CA GLY A 457 -13.76 13.94 6.48
C GLY A 457 -14.52 14.06 7.80
N GLY A 458 -14.52 13.02 8.64
CA GLY A 458 -15.35 12.96 9.85
C GLY A 458 -14.57 12.72 11.15
N GLU A 459 -15.25 12.10 12.12
CA GLU A 459 -14.74 11.85 13.47
C GLU A 459 -13.45 11.03 13.48
N LEU A 460 -13.32 10.00 12.62
CA LEU A 460 -12.13 9.15 12.58
C LEU A 460 -10.90 9.91 12.07
N ARG A 461 -11.07 10.83 11.11
CA ARG A 461 -9.98 11.73 10.68
C ARG A 461 -9.50 12.59 11.86
N VAL A 462 -10.43 13.27 12.52
CA VAL A 462 -10.12 14.15 13.67
C VAL A 462 -9.47 13.37 14.81
N MET A 463 -9.93 12.14 15.05
CA MET A 463 -9.35 11.23 16.04
C MET A 463 -7.89 10.91 15.70
N LEU A 464 -7.59 10.58 14.44
CA LEU A 464 -6.22 10.23 14.01
C LEU A 464 -5.27 11.43 14.02
N GLU A 465 -5.76 12.61 13.63
CA GLU A 465 -4.98 13.86 13.65
C GLU A 465 -4.59 14.29 15.06
N LYS A 466 -5.45 14.01 16.06
CA LYS A 466 -5.21 14.31 17.48
C LYS A 466 -4.42 13.24 18.23
N ALA A 467 -4.34 12.03 17.68
CA ALA A 467 -3.69 10.90 18.34
C ALA A 467 -2.19 11.14 18.55
N SER A 468 -1.68 10.72 19.70
CA SER A 468 -0.23 10.53 19.91
C SER A 468 0.33 9.45 18.96
N PRO A 469 1.66 9.35 18.77
CA PRO A 469 2.23 8.31 17.92
C PRO A 469 1.81 6.88 18.27
N ASP A 470 1.72 6.54 19.56
CA ASP A 470 1.33 5.19 20.02
C ASP A 470 -0.17 4.93 19.87
N GLU A 471 -1.00 5.93 20.14
CA GLU A 471 -2.45 5.85 19.88
C GLU A 471 -2.71 5.72 18.38
N ARG A 472 -2.01 6.50 17.55
CA ARG A 472 -2.11 6.44 16.08
C ARG A 472 -1.78 5.04 15.56
N LYS A 473 -0.69 4.44 16.05
CA LYS A 473 -0.33 3.06 15.73
C LYS A 473 -1.47 2.09 16.07
N SER A 474 -2.06 2.22 17.25
CA SER A 474 -3.16 1.36 17.70
C SER A 474 -4.42 1.53 16.85
N LEU A 475 -4.80 2.78 16.55
CA LEU A 475 -5.93 3.10 15.68
C LEU A 475 -5.74 2.51 14.28
N LEU A 476 -4.56 2.69 13.67
CA LEU A 476 -4.27 2.16 12.34
C LEU A 476 -4.18 0.63 12.33
N ALA A 477 -3.79 -0.01 13.43
CA ALA A 477 -3.85 -1.47 13.57
C ALA A 477 -5.31 -1.98 13.60
N ASP A 478 -6.17 -1.31 14.35
CA ASP A 478 -7.60 -1.64 14.43
C ASP A 478 -8.32 -1.40 13.09
N TRP A 479 -7.99 -0.29 12.44
CA TRP A 479 -8.61 0.15 11.19
C TRP A 479 -8.01 -0.50 9.94
N GLY A 480 -6.80 -1.05 10.06
CA GLY A 480 -6.02 -1.62 8.95
C GLY A 480 -6.48 -3.02 8.56
N GLY A 481 -5.55 -3.79 8.00
CA GLY A 481 -5.78 -5.16 7.54
C GLY A 481 -6.08 -5.29 6.04
N THR A 482 -5.78 -6.48 5.50
CA THR A 482 -6.08 -6.81 4.10
C THR A 482 -7.57 -7.04 3.92
N THR A 483 -8.19 -6.26 3.03
CA THR A 483 -9.63 -6.35 2.77
C THR A 483 -9.93 -6.41 1.28
N THR A 484 -11.08 -6.99 0.95
CA THR A 484 -11.61 -7.12 -0.41
C THR A 484 -12.85 -6.23 -0.58
N ALA A 485 -13.11 -5.79 -1.81
CA ALA A 485 -14.33 -5.06 -2.12
C ALA A 485 -15.56 -5.97 -1.96
N ASP A 486 -16.64 -5.45 -1.39
CA ASP A 486 -17.91 -6.17 -1.24
C ASP A 486 -18.65 -6.18 -2.59
N ARG A 487 -18.24 -7.10 -3.47
CA ARG A 487 -18.83 -7.31 -4.79
C ARG A 487 -19.53 -8.66 -4.87
N TYR A 488 -20.78 -8.65 -5.30
CA TYR A 488 -21.64 -9.82 -5.43
C TYR A 488 -21.12 -10.80 -6.48
N ASP A 489 -20.62 -10.30 -7.62
CA ASP A 489 -20.08 -11.16 -8.67
C ASP A 489 -18.85 -11.96 -8.20
N TRP A 490 -17.95 -11.35 -7.42
CA TRP A 490 -16.80 -12.05 -6.85
C TRP A 490 -17.19 -13.08 -5.79
N GLN A 491 -18.19 -12.77 -4.97
CA GLN A 491 -18.72 -13.71 -3.99
C GLN A 491 -19.33 -14.93 -4.68
N LEU A 492 -20.15 -14.72 -5.72
CA LEU A 492 -20.71 -15.81 -6.53
C LEU A 492 -19.64 -16.66 -7.19
N ILE A 493 -18.62 -16.05 -7.82
CA ILE A 493 -17.51 -16.79 -8.44
C ILE A 493 -16.81 -17.68 -7.41
N THR A 494 -16.59 -17.16 -6.20
CA THR A 494 -15.93 -17.90 -5.12
C THR A 494 -16.80 -19.06 -4.65
N GLU A 495 -18.08 -18.83 -4.37
CA GLU A 495 -19.02 -19.87 -3.93
C GLU A 495 -19.20 -20.97 -4.97
N GLN A 496 -19.42 -20.57 -6.23
CA GLN A 496 -19.52 -21.48 -7.35
C GLN A 496 -18.26 -22.34 -7.43
N GLY A 497 -17.07 -21.73 -7.36
CA GLY A 497 -15.80 -22.44 -7.47
C GLY A 497 -15.54 -23.45 -6.36
N ILE A 498 -15.94 -23.12 -5.12
CA ILE A 498 -15.87 -24.05 -3.99
C ILE A 498 -16.85 -25.21 -4.22
N SER A 499 -18.09 -24.91 -4.58
CA SER A 499 -19.14 -25.93 -4.76
C SER A 499 -18.84 -26.90 -5.91
N GLU A 500 -18.23 -26.41 -6.99
CA GLU A 500 -17.83 -27.21 -8.16
C GLU A 500 -16.45 -27.86 -7.99
N GLY A 501 -15.74 -27.57 -6.90
CA GLY A 501 -14.45 -28.19 -6.54
C GLY A 501 -13.22 -27.69 -7.30
N TRP A 502 -13.36 -26.74 -8.24
CA TRP A 502 -12.21 -26.19 -8.99
C TRP A 502 -11.48 -25.08 -8.24
N TYR A 503 -12.04 -24.55 -7.16
CA TYR A 503 -11.41 -23.52 -6.33
C TYR A 503 -11.31 -24.00 -4.88
N GLN A 504 -10.08 -24.15 -4.40
CA GLN A 504 -9.78 -24.70 -3.07
C GLN A 504 -9.03 -23.65 -2.25
N ILE A 505 -9.49 -23.40 -1.03
CA ILE A 505 -8.78 -22.52 -0.09
C ILE A 505 -7.94 -23.40 0.82
N THR A 506 -6.63 -23.13 0.84
CA THR A 506 -5.67 -23.87 1.67
C THR A 506 -5.02 -22.92 2.68
N PHE A 507 -4.77 -23.41 3.88
CA PHE A 507 -4.08 -22.65 4.92
C PHE A 507 -2.70 -23.24 5.20
N GLY A 508 -1.69 -22.39 5.29
CA GLY A 508 -0.39 -22.85 5.72
C GLY A 508 0.71 -21.81 5.58
N GLU A 509 1.75 -22.01 6.37
CA GLU A 509 3.01 -21.28 6.23
C GLU A 509 3.87 -21.95 5.16
N VAL A 510 4.42 -21.17 4.23
CA VAL A 510 5.29 -21.71 3.19
C VAL A 510 6.68 -21.93 3.76
N LEU A 511 7.17 -23.17 3.64
CA LEU A 511 8.52 -23.57 4.04
C LEU A 511 9.52 -23.39 2.90
N GLY A 512 9.07 -23.49 1.65
CA GLY A 512 9.88 -23.31 0.46
C GLY A 512 9.13 -23.68 -0.82
N VAL A 513 9.69 -23.27 -1.95
CA VAL A 513 9.18 -23.62 -3.27
C VAL A 513 10.32 -24.26 -4.07
N GLU A 514 10.01 -25.40 -4.68
CA GLU A 514 10.93 -26.24 -5.45
C GLU A 514 10.29 -26.60 -6.79
N GLN A 515 11.06 -27.16 -7.71
CA GLN A 515 10.56 -27.63 -9.00
C GLN A 515 10.55 -29.16 -9.06
N ASP A 516 9.50 -29.75 -9.61
CA ASP A 516 9.41 -31.20 -9.81
C ASP A 516 10.07 -31.67 -11.12
N SER A 517 10.10 -32.99 -11.34
CA SER A 517 10.66 -33.59 -12.57
C SER A 517 9.89 -33.26 -13.84
N GLN A 518 8.70 -32.68 -13.74
CA GLN A 518 7.84 -32.23 -14.84
C GLN A 518 7.86 -30.70 -14.97
N ASN A 519 8.81 -30.03 -14.34
CA ASN A 519 8.95 -28.57 -14.29
C ASN A 519 7.82 -27.81 -13.58
N ARG A 520 6.94 -28.50 -12.84
CA ARG A 520 5.88 -27.85 -12.06
C ARG A 520 6.42 -27.32 -10.74
N THR A 521 5.74 -26.30 -10.21
CA THR A 521 6.07 -25.74 -8.92
C THR A 521 5.55 -26.62 -7.80
N ILE A 522 6.40 -26.89 -6.81
CA ILE A 522 6.09 -27.63 -5.59
C ILE A 522 6.23 -26.64 -4.42
N THR A 523 5.12 -26.25 -3.82
CA THR A 523 5.11 -25.43 -2.61
C THR A 523 4.96 -26.32 -1.39
N GLN A 524 5.99 -26.36 -0.55
CA GLN A 524 5.94 -27.04 0.74
C GLN A 524 5.32 -26.10 1.77
N ILE A 525 4.26 -26.55 2.42
CA ILE A 525 3.59 -25.78 3.47
C ILE A 525 3.57 -26.56 4.78
N GLN A 526 3.57 -25.81 5.88
CA GLN A 526 3.22 -26.31 7.20
C GLN A 526 1.74 -25.99 7.42
N GLU A 527 0.87 -26.99 7.25
CA GLU A 527 -0.55 -26.87 7.60
C GLU A 527 -0.75 -27.26 9.07
N LYS A 528 -1.67 -26.54 9.70
CA LYS A 528 -2.14 -26.80 11.04
C LYS A 528 -2.96 -28.09 11.10
N GLY A 529 -2.56 -29.03 11.95
CA GLY A 529 -3.29 -30.26 12.23
C GLY A 529 -2.92 -31.46 11.35
N PHE A 530 -2.49 -31.22 10.10
CA PHE A 530 -2.06 -32.29 9.17
C PHE A 530 -0.54 -32.39 8.98
N GLY A 531 0.22 -31.41 9.48
CA GLY A 531 1.68 -31.43 9.38
C GLY A 531 2.19 -30.81 8.08
N LYS A 532 3.34 -31.29 7.59
CA LYS A 532 3.91 -30.81 6.33
C LYS A 532 3.08 -31.33 5.16
N MET A 533 2.62 -30.42 4.30
CA MET A 533 1.92 -30.73 3.07
C MET A 533 2.66 -30.17 1.86
N THR A 534 2.34 -30.73 0.70
CA THR A 534 2.92 -30.34 -0.56
C THR A 534 1.81 -29.96 -1.53
N LEU A 535 1.88 -28.75 -2.06
CA LEU A 535 0.97 -28.25 -3.11
C LEU A 535 1.72 -28.24 -4.43
N SER A 536 1.18 -28.92 -5.45
CA SER A 536 1.73 -28.89 -6.80
C SER A 536 0.88 -27.99 -7.69
N ALA A 537 1.52 -27.09 -8.42
CA ALA A 537 0.85 -26.19 -9.35
C ALA A 537 1.74 -25.91 -10.58
N ASP A 538 1.11 -25.70 -11.73
CA ASP A 538 1.81 -25.28 -12.95
C ASP A 538 2.28 -23.82 -12.85
N PHE A 539 1.52 -23.00 -12.12
CA PHE A 539 1.84 -21.58 -11.92
C PHE A 539 1.64 -21.14 -10.47
N ILE A 540 2.46 -20.18 -10.02
CA ILE A 540 2.26 -19.42 -8.78
C ILE A 540 2.07 -17.95 -9.13
N ILE A 541 0.95 -17.36 -8.69
CA ILE A 541 0.70 -15.92 -8.79
C ILE A 541 0.73 -15.32 -7.37
N ASP A 542 1.76 -14.51 -7.12
CA ASP A 542 1.93 -13.76 -5.89
C ASP A 542 1.17 -12.42 -5.94
N ALA A 543 0.06 -12.36 -5.20
CA ALA A 543 -0.76 -11.16 -5.06
C ALA A 543 -0.54 -10.47 -3.68
N THR A 544 0.63 -10.64 -3.05
CA THR A 544 0.96 -10.02 -1.76
C THR A 544 1.44 -8.56 -1.88
N GLY A 545 0.53 -7.66 -2.29
CA GLY A 545 0.64 -6.20 -2.04
C GLY A 545 1.89 -5.45 -2.58
N LEU A 546 1.99 -4.17 -2.24
CA LEU A 546 3.09 -3.25 -2.60
C LEU A 546 3.66 -2.62 -1.33
N ASP A 547 4.22 -3.39 -0.40
CA ASP A 547 4.70 -2.84 0.89
C ASP A 547 6.22 -2.75 0.96
N ALA A 548 6.79 -1.80 0.23
CA ALA A 548 8.22 -1.49 0.31
C ALA A 548 8.48 -0.24 1.18
N LYS A 549 9.38 -0.39 2.17
CA LYS A 549 9.87 0.69 3.01
C LYS A 549 10.65 1.74 2.20
N VAL A 550 10.76 2.97 2.71
CA VAL A 550 11.36 4.10 1.96
C VAL A 550 12.81 3.85 1.56
N GLU A 551 13.55 3.05 2.32
CA GLU A 551 14.94 2.65 2.06
C GLU A 551 15.09 1.78 0.80
N ALA A 552 13.97 1.30 0.22
CA ALA A 552 14.02 0.62 -1.08
C ALA A 552 14.30 1.57 -2.24
N SER A 553 14.00 2.86 -2.08
CA SER A 553 14.28 3.89 -3.07
C SER A 553 15.62 4.54 -2.77
N PRO A 554 16.61 4.47 -3.67
CA PRO A 554 17.91 5.13 -3.45
C PRO A 554 17.80 6.62 -3.15
N LEU A 555 16.81 7.31 -3.75
CA LEU A 555 16.55 8.72 -3.51
C LEU A 555 16.06 8.99 -2.08
N LEU A 556 15.09 8.20 -1.62
CA LEU A 556 14.52 8.38 -0.29
C LEU A 556 15.49 7.92 0.80
N ASP A 557 16.22 6.84 0.55
CA ASP A 557 17.29 6.35 1.43
C ASP A 557 18.38 7.40 1.62
N ASP A 558 18.86 8.01 0.53
CA ASP A 558 19.80 9.14 0.57
C ASP A 558 19.24 10.30 1.38
N LEU A 559 18.00 10.73 1.10
CA LEU A 559 17.36 11.84 1.80
C LEU A 559 17.24 11.58 3.31
N VAL A 560 16.78 10.38 3.69
CA VAL A 560 16.59 9.97 5.09
C VAL A 560 17.92 9.89 5.81
N LYS A 561 18.94 9.25 5.22
CA LYS A 561 20.26 9.11 5.85
C LYS A 561 20.99 10.45 5.97
N HIS A 562 20.93 11.27 4.92
CA HIS A 562 21.63 12.54 4.87
C HIS A 562 21.10 13.53 5.91
N TYR A 563 19.78 13.67 6.02
CA TYR A 563 19.14 14.61 6.97
C TYR A 563 18.68 13.96 8.28
N ARG A 564 18.97 12.66 8.49
CA ARG A 564 18.54 11.88 9.66
C ARG A 564 17.04 12.01 9.93
N LEU A 565 16.26 11.89 8.86
CA LEU A 565 14.80 12.09 8.93
C LEU A 565 14.15 11.00 9.79
N PRO A 566 13.21 11.36 10.69
CA PRO A 566 12.48 10.37 11.46
C PRO A 566 11.56 9.56 10.55
N LEU A 567 11.50 8.25 10.83
CA LEU A 567 10.55 7.33 10.20
C LEU A 567 9.51 6.90 11.23
N ASN A 568 8.27 6.75 10.79
CA ASN A 568 7.19 6.25 11.63
C ASN A 568 7.30 4.73 11.82
N HIS A 569 6.36 4.14 12.57
CA HIS A 569 6.36 2.71 12.88
C HIS A 569 6.23 1.78 11.65
N LEU A 570 5.93 2.31 10.45
CA LEU A 570 5.89 1.59 9.17
C LEU A 570 7.18 1.74 8.34
N GLY A 571 8.20 2.45 8.84
CA GLY A 571 9.38 2.80 8.04
C GLY A 571 9.03 3.76 6.90
N ARG A 572 8.12 4.71 7.16
CA ARG A 572 7.66 5.76 6.23
C ARG A 572 7.96 7.14 6.80
N LEU A 573 7.99 8.16 5.94
CA LEU A 573 8.33 9.52 6.36
C LEU A 573 7.31 10.03 7.39
N VAL A 574 7.82 10.61 8.49
CA VAL A 574 6.99 11.37 9.42
C VAL A 574 6.67 12.72 8.79
N VAL A 575 5.40 13.12 8.82
CA VAL A 575 4.93 14.42 8.36
C VAL A 575 3.98 15.03 9.38
N ALA A 576 3.91 16.36 9.42
CA ALA A 576 2.90 17.09 10.19
C ALA A 576 1.49 16.90 9.59
N ASN A 577 0.45 17.36 10.28
CA ASN A 577 -0.96 17.23 9.82
C ASN A 577 -1.22 17.95 8.48
N ASN A 578 -0.39 18.94 8.13
CA ASN A 578 -0.41 19.61 6.83
C ASN A 578 0.49 18.93 5.78
N PHE A 579 0.97 17.72 6.05
CA PHE A 579 1.88 16.94 5.20
C PHE A 579 3.27 17.53 5.00
N GLU A 580 3.64 18.54 5.80
CA GLU A 580 5.00 19.08 5.78
C GLU A 580 5.99 18.13 6.44
N LEU A 581 7.14 17.95 5.80
CA LEU A 581 8.32 17.30 6.34
C LEU A 581 9.15 18.36 7.09
N VAL A 582 8.81 18.57 8.37
CA VAL A 582 9.26 19.72 9.17
C VAL A 582 10.79 19.79 9.29
N GLU A 583 11.45 18.64 9.41
CA GLU A 583 12.90 18.51 9.50
C GLU A 583 13.62 19.01 8.23
N MET A 584 12.91 19.00 7.10
CA MET A 584 13.42 19.52 5.85
C MET A 584 13.24 21.02 5.68
N ARG A 585 12.62 21.75 6.62
CA ARG A 585 12.48 23.21 6.52
C ARG A 585 13.84 23.89 6.34
N SER A 586 13.89 24.87 5.44
CA SER A 586 15.11 25.59 5.05
C SER A 586 14.78 27.07 4.85
N GLY A 587 15.00 27.92 5.87
CA GLY A 587 14.53 29.31 5.84
C GLY A 587 13.01 29.39 5.62
N LYS A 588 12.59 30.00 4.50
CA LYS A 588 11.17 30.02 4.07
C LYS A 588 10.78 28.84 3.18
N GLY A 589 11.75 28.02 2.75
CA GLY A 589 11.51 26.83 1.96
C GLY A 589 10.85 25.73 2.79
N GLN A 590 9.93 25.02 2.14
CA GLN A 590 9.15 23.94 2.75
C GLN A 590 9.11 22.72 1.81
N VAL A 591 9.10 21.53 2.40
CA VAL A 591 8.93 20.26 1.69
C VAL A 591 7.68 19.58 2.21
N TYR A 592 6.79 19.18 1.31
CA TYR A 592 5.60 18.40 1.61
C TYR A 592 5.75 17.00 1.05
N ALA A 593 5.22 15.97 1.72
CA ALA A 593 5.26 14.59 1.24
C ALA A 593 3.88 13.93 1.32
N ALA A 594 3.52 13.14 0.30
CA ALA A 594 2.20 12.52 0.21
C ALA A 594 2.23 11.12 -0.44
N GLY A 595 1.13 10.37 -0.27
CA GLY A 595 0.93 9.03 -0.82
C GLY A 595 1.58 7.90 0.02
N ALA A 596 1.89 6.78 -0.63
CA ALA A 596 2.48 5.59 0.00
C ALA A 596 3.71 5.85 0.89
N ILE A 597 4.49 6.90 0.62
CA ILE A 597 5.71 7.23 1.38
C ILE A 597 5.44 7.87 2.75
N THR A 598 4.18 8.23 3.04
CA THR A 598 3.71 8.79 4.32
C THR A 598 2.63 7.93 5.00
N LEU A 599 2.42 6.69 4.53
CA LEU A 599 1.53 5.73 5.20
C LEU A 599 1.92 5.57 6.67
N GLY A 600 0.94 5.41 7.58
CA GLY A 600 1.19 5.42 9.03
C GLY A 600 1.22 6.82 9.65
N GLY A 601 1.05 7.86 8.82
CA GLY A 601 1.02 9.26 9.23
C GLY A 601 -0.36 9.76 9.70
N PRO A 602 -0.60 11.07 9.64
CA PRO A 602 -1.79 11.71 10.24
C PRO A 602 -3.11 11.42 9.51
N TYR A 603 -3.06 10.74 8.36
CA TYR A 603 -4.24 10.45 7.53
C TYR A 603 -4.24 9.00 7.04
N ALA A 604 -5.29 8.24 7.36
CA ALA A 604 -5.31 6.80 7.13
C ALA A 604 -5.33 6.41 5.65
N ALA A 605 -6.06 7.16 4.82
CA ALA A 605 -6.27 6.83 3.41
C ALA A 605 -5.34 7.59 2.46
N VAL A 606 -4.13 7.93 2.91
CA VAL A 606 -3.21 8.82 2.20
C VAL A 606 -2.81 8.34 0.79
N ASP A 607 -2.86 7.04 0.53
CA ASP A 607 -2.54 6.45 -0.79
C ASP A 607 -3.79 6.20 -1.68
N SER A 608 -4.89 6.90 -1.41
CA SER A 608 -6.09 6.89 -2.25
C SER A 608 -6.23 8.17 -3.06
N PHE A 609 -7.08 8.19 -4.10
CA PHE A 609 -7.35 9.42 -4.86
C PHE A 609 -7.76 10.58 -3.96
N LEU A 610 -8.71 10.34 -3.04
CA LEU A 610 -9.12 11.39 -2.11
C LEU A 610 -8.03 11.74 -1.10
N GLY A 611 -7.22 10.77 -0.67
CA GLY A 611 -6.07 11.02 0.20
C GLY A 611 -5.04 11.94 -0.44
N LEU A 612 -4.75 11.74 -1.72
CA LEU A 612 -3.87 12.63 -2.49
C LEU A 612 -4.48 14.03 -2.64
N GLN A 613 -5.79 14.13 -2.89
CA GLN A 613 -6.51 15.41 -2.93
C GLN A 613 -6.47 16.15 -1.58
N TYR A 614 -6.72 15.44 -0.48
CA TYR A 614 -6.68 16.01 0.86
C TYR A 614 -5.26 16.47 1.22
N ALA A 615 -4.24 15.63 1.00
CA ALA A 615 -2.86 15.96 1.29
C ALA A 615 -2.40 17.19 0.50
N ALA A 616 -2.73 17.24 -0.80
CA ALA A 616 -2.41 18.37 -1.64
C ALA A 616 -3.14 19.64 -1.21
N LEU A 617 -4.43 19.56 -0.83
CA LEU A 617 -5.23 20.69 -0.37
C LEU A 617 -4.64 21.32 0.89
N VAL A 618 -4.35 20.53 1.92
CA VAL A 618 -3.80 21.05 3.18
C VAL A 618 -2.36 21.56 2.98
N ALA A 619 -1.58 20.94 2.10
CA ALA A 619 -0.26 21.44 1.73
C ALA A 619 -0.34 22.81 1.03
N VAL A 620 -1.24 22.98 0.06
CA VAL A 620 -1.45 24.26 -0.66
C VAL A 620 -2.00 25.34 0.27
N ASP A 621 -2.90 25.00 1.19
CA ASP A 621 -3.34 25.93 2.24
C ASP A 621 -2.18 26.39 3.14
N GLY A 622 -1.28 25.46 3.48
CA GLY A 622 -0.04 25.77 4.21
C GLY A 622 0.87 26.73 3.45
N LEU A 623 1.03 26.51 2.14
CA LEU A 623 1.80 27.40 1.24
C LEU A 623 1.16 28.78 1.13
N ALA A 624 -0.17 28.85 1.04
CA ALA A 624 -0.90 30.12 0.98
C ALA A 624 -0.74 30.91 2.29
N ALA A 625 -0.80 30.23 3.45
CA ALA A 625 -0.52 30.84 4.74
C ALA A 625 0.93 31.34 4.86
N ALA A 626 1.88 30.64 4.21
CA ALA A 626 3.27 31.06 4.10
C ALA A 626 3.51 32.16 3.04
N HIS A 627 2.46 32.67 2.39
CA HIS A 627 2.53 33.70 1.34
C HIS A 627 3.44 33.28 0.17
N ALA A 628 3.31 32.04 -0.29
CA ALA A 628 4.08 31.53 -1.41
C ALA A 628 3.77 32.33 -2.71
N PRO A 629 4.75 32.58 -3.59
CA PRO A 629 4.62 33.49 -4.73
C PRO A 629 3.52 33.10 -5.72
N GLY A 630 2.63 34.05 -6.04
CA GLY A 630 1.57 33.85 -7.03
C GLY A 630 0.47 32.87 -6.59
N LEU A 631 0.46 32.47 -5.32
CA LEU A 631 -0.56 31.58 -4.76
C LEU A 631 -1.60 32.36 -3.97
N HIS A 632 -2.87 32.12 -4.28
CA HIS A 632 -4.01 32.68 -3.57
C HIS A 632 -4.82 31.57 -2.89
N ARG A 633 -5.23 31.80 -1.65
CA ARG A 633 -6.08 30.84 -0.95
C ARG A 633 -7.43 30.69 -1.68
N LEU A 634 -7.85 29.45 -1.91
CA LEU A 634 -9.18 29.15 -2.42
C LEU A 634 -10.22 29.46 -1.35
N ASN A 635 -11.15 30.37 -1.68
CA ASN A 635 -12.33 30.65 -0.89
C ASN A 635 -13.57 30.17 -1.66
N VAL A 636 -14.76 30.32 -1.08
CA VAL A 636 -16.01 29.85 -1.69
C VAL A 636 -16.21 30.42 -3.10
N LEU A 637 -15.95 31.72 -3.31
CA LEU A 637 -16.15 32.39 -4.59
C LEU A 637 -15.09 31.98 -5.62
N SER A 638 -13.81 31.98 -5.25
CA SER A 638 -12.74 31.60 -6.17
C SER A 638 -12.78 30.12 -6.53
N SER A 639 -13.10 29.25 -5.57
CA SER A 639 -13.29 27.81 -5.80
C SER A 639 -14.48 27.54 -6.73
N PHE A 640 -15.61 28.22 -6.52
CA PHE A 640 -16.77 28.12 -7.42
C PHE A 640 -16.44 28.61 -8.84
N GLY A 641 -15.73 29.74 -8.96
CA GLY A 641 -15.29 30.26 -10.26
C GLY A 641 -14.36 29.30 -11.00
N GLN A 642 -13.43 28.66 -10.31
CA GLN A 642 -12.55 27.64 -10.90
C GLN A 642 -13.30 26.36 -11.26
N TRP A 643 -14.26 25.94 -10.44
CA TRP A 643 -15.15 24.83 -10.76
C TRP A 643 -15.99 25.13 -12.02
N TRP A 644 -16.52 26.35 -12.17
CA TRP A 644 -17.26 26.74 -13.36
C TRP A 644 -16.37 26.73 -14.62
N LYS A 645 -15.14 27.24 -14.52
CA LYS A 645 -14.13 27.10 -15.59
C LYS A 645 -13.85 25.64 -15.92
N TRP A 646 -13.73 24.79 -14.90
CA TRP A 646 -13.57 23.35 -15.08
C TRP A 646 -14.76 22.75 -15.86
N VAL A 647 -16.01 23.10 -15.51
CA VAL A 647 -17.22 22.65 -16.25
C VAL A 647 -17.13 23.05 -17.73
N LEU A 648 -16.72 24.30 -18.00
CA LEU A 648 -16.57 24.84 -19.36
C LEU A 648 -15.26 24.43 -20.07
N ASN A 649 -14.44 23.57 -19.44
CA ASN A 649 -13.11 23.16 -19.94
C ASN A 649 -12.16 24.35 -20.24
N GLN A 650 -12.23 25.41 -19.45
CA GLN A 650 -11.38 26.58 -19.56
C GLN A 650 -10.16 26.45 -18.63
N SER A 651 -8.99 26.89 -19.12
CA SER A 651 -7.76 26.91 -18.32
C SER A 651 -7.95 27.70 -17.03
N PRO A 652 -7.34 27.25 -15.91
CA PRO A 652 -7.18 28.09 -14.74
C PRO A 652 -6.47 29.40 -15.13
N SER A 653 -6.98 30.51 -14.59
CA SER A 653 -6.35 31.84 -14.68
C SER A 653 -5.06 31.89 -13.88
#